data_AF-A0A161SXD4-F1
#
_entry.id   AF-A0A161SXD4-F1
#
_cell.length_a   1.000
_cell.length_b   1.000
_cell.length_c   1.000
_cell.angle_alpha   90.00
_cell.angle_beta   90.00
_cell.angle_gamma   90.00
#
_symmetry.space_group_name_H-M   'P 1'
#
loop_
_entity.id
_entity.type
_entity.pdbx_description
1 polymer ?
#
loop_
_entity_poly.entity_id
_entity_poly.type
_entity_poly.pdbx_seq_one_letter_code
_entity_poly.pdbx_strand_id
1 'polypeptide(L)'
;MKNIKRKLIPWMVMSTLMVSGVTDIVEAKSSVGEYESSYQYYRSAQDWINTGIYARWAGDAYFNQGDVYKSLNYYQESYNAWDKAGFPAWANQYYSGLNDKIGDLKDEIGRQSVLQQINANKQQLAIYASKWNWTNMAIYARKVAEGYESIEYYNEAKNYYNETAYYWAQEGHPTWGNNSLFKRDEMQEGVNMLTNKWLYDYYLKANNPINMGIYATWIADYYHEIGKYNSAIKFDEKANEAWKLAGNPVWAKGYYERNQLRKELFSLDVGANKWLVSFYEGANNAFNVAWYSHQLGDYYKHVKDYDSAKIYYLKAKENWKKAGETMKSDQADTGYNLSDLEKQVRPIRDEYKMAKITNNNVDAAIHSSKIAKVYDSYGLYDDAVTYYLESARLWKNTNQSMNAVQWELRADELKTEVSMFVDTMVPQTVARGKYEPTQGVYLGMYPGENNLEYNLANIENIYGKKHSMYLTYVQFNPNAGYYSKFPTNFANQVKALGGSIQIGWEPDAPGGLNGMDENYVREFIREARQSDIPVFLRFASEMNGGWVPWHGDPELYKAKWKWMYQIVKEEKADNVVMVWAPNFLPREKIDAYYPGDEYVDWVGLSLYRFPIEAGEEKLAATPMNFLRPIYEKYKHKPMMLSEMGVGIKSYSNNQTYINWSKQQMEYFYRALPREFPQIKAINYFNYDKEGENDYSFDYYNEVKDTYKQLIQDPLFLSNIQTNDTSMKRSSSPVSDVAVKGTGERQFTVSSKLPLGLSIDQIKVLADGKEVATSNSGTITFTYDANNVQNFTVQVLHDGVVMKESQFSLK
;
A
#
# COMPACT_ATOMS: atom_id res chain seq x y z
N MET A 1 -37.36 -1.62 45.91
CA MET A 1 -36.83 -3.00 45.73
C MET A 1 -37.55 -3.85 44.68
N LYS A 2 -38.89 -3.83 44.53
CA LYS A 2 -39.60 -4.62 43.48
C LYS A 2 -39.27 -4.23 42.02
N ASN A 3 -39.00 -2.95 41.73
CA ASN A 3 -38.61 -2.49 40.38
C ASN A 3 -37.12 -2.73 40.03
N ILE A 4 -36.29 -3.05 41.03
CA ILE A 4 -34.87 -3.39 40.83
C ILE A 4 -34.74 -4.87 40.45
N LYS A 5 -35.61 -5.75 41.01
CA LYS A 5 -35.65 -7.18 40.61
C LYS A 5 -36.09 -7.42 39.16
N ARG A 6 -36.95 -6.58 38.57
CA ARG A 6 -37.40 -6.74 37.17
C ARG A 6 -36.36 -6.39 36.11
N LYS A 7 -35.36 -5.55 36.43
CA LYS A 7 -34.28 -5.17 35.50
C LYS A 7 -32.97 -5.94 35.73
N LEU A 8 -32.74 -6.50 36.92
CA LEU A 8 -31.53 -7.26 37.22
C LEU A 8 -31.62 -8.76 36.90
N ILE A 9 -32.83 -9.35 36.89
CA ILE A 9 -32.98 -10.76 36.52
C ILE A 9 -32.60 -11.02 35.05
N PRO A 10 -32.97 -10.18 34.06
CA PRO A 10 -32.50 -10.36 32.68
C PRO A 10 -30.98 -10.23 32.58
N TRP A 11 -30.36 -9.34 33.35
CA TRP A 11 -28.91 -9.11 33.33
C TRP A 11 -28.12 -10.26 33.99
N MET A 12 -28.63 -10.84 35.09
CA MET A 12 -27.99 -12.00 35.74
C MET A 12 -28.18 -13.30 34.94
N VAL A 13 -29.32 -13.49 34.27
CA VAL A 13 -29.51 -14.63 33.35
C VAL A 13 -28.60 -14.47 32.11
N MET A 14 -28.43 -13.24 31.61
CA MET A 14 -27.53 -12.91 30.49
C MET A 14 -26.04 -13.09 30.82
N SER A 15 -25.57 -12.71 32.02
CA SER A 15 -24.17 -12.92 32.40
C SER A 15 -23.83 -14.39 32.60
N THR A 16 -24.79 -15.21 33.00
CA THR A 16 -24.57 -16.67 33.18
C THR A 16 -24.48 -17.38 31.82
N LEU A 17 -25.23 -16.92 30.80
CA LEU A 17 -25.15 -17.44 29.43
C LEU A 17 -23.94 -16.94 28.63
N MET A 18 -23.33 -15.80 28.99
CA MET A 18 -22.15 -15.27 28.29
C MET A 18 -20.80 -15.67 28.90
N VAL A 19 -20.73 -16.01 30.20
CA VAL A 19 -19.46 -16.34 30.88
C VAL A 19 -19.17 -17.84 30.92
N SER A 20 -20.19 -18.66 30.68
CA SER A 20 -19.99 -20.10 30.53
C SER A 20 -20.22 -20.43 29.06
N GLY A 21 -19.18 -20.91 28.37
CA GLY A 21 -19.27 -21.51 27.03
C GLY A 21 -20.11 -22.78 27.09
N VAL A 22 -21.38 -22.63 27.44
CA VAL A 22 -22.38 -23.67 27.64
C VAL A 22 -23.16 -23.70 26.33
N THR A 23 -22.53 -24.33 25.35
CA THR A 23 -23.20 -24.92 24.19
C THR A 23 -24.03 -26.14 24.57
N ASP A 24 -24.08 -26.55 25.83
CA ASP A 24 -24.81 -27.74 26.27
C ASP A 24 -25.62 -27.49 27.56
N ILE A 25 -26.91 -27.86 27.54
CA ILE A 25 -27.97 -27.68 28.56
C ILE A 25 -28.79 -26.40 28.30
N VAL A 26 -29.78 -26.44 27.41
CA VAL A 26 -31.01 -27.21 27.62
C VAL A 26 -31.28 -28.15 26.44
N GLU A 27 -30.97 -29.44 26.61
CA GLU A 27 -31.79 -30.51 26.04
C GLU A 27 -33.19 -30.40 26.66
N ALA A 28 -33.99 -29.42 26.24
CA ALA A 28 -35.42 -29.52 26.42
C ALA A 28 -35.89 -30.41 25.28
N LYS A 29 -36.21 -31.65 25.68
CA LYS A 29 -37.14 -32.54 25.00
C LYS A 29 -38.55 -31.92 24.91
N SER A 30 -38.66 -30.63 24.65
CA SER A 30 -39.92 -29.95 24.41
C SER A 30 -40.23 -30.05 22.93
N SER A 31 -41.36 -30.66 22.61
CA SER A 31 -41.82 -30.77 21.24
C SER A 31 -42.10 -29.38 20.68
N VAL A 32 -41.97 -29.20 19.37
CA VAL A 32 -42.30 -27.94 18.68
C VAL A 32 -43.65 -27.35 19.11
N GLY A 33 -44.63 -28.20 19.42
CA GLY A 33 -45.95 -27.76 19.91
C GLY A 33 -45.92 -27.00 21.24
N GLU A 34 -44.94 -27.24 22.12
CA GLU A 34 -44.78 -26.50 23.39
C GLU A 34 -44.25 -25.08 23.15
N TYR A 35 -43.32 -24.92 22.20
CA TYR A 35 -42.82 -23.60 21.81
C TYR A 35 -43.88 -22.78 21.08
N GLU A 36 -44.66 -23.40 20.18
CA GLU A 36 -45.80 -22.73 19.54
C GLU A 36 -46.86 -22.29 20.54
N SER A 37 -47.23 -23.16 21.48
CA SER A 37 -48.22 -22.86 22.51
C SER A 37 -47.76 -21.69 23.40
N SER A 38 -46.49 -21.70 23.79
CA SER A 38 -45.88 -20.62 24.58
C SER A 38 -45.80 -19.31 23.79
N TYR A 39 -45.39 -19.38 22.52
CA TYR A 39 -45.40 -18.24 21.61
C TYR A 39 -46.80 -17.61 21.50
N GLN A 40 -47.84 -18.42 21.27
CA GLN A 40 -49.23 -17.91 21.14
C GLN A 40 -49.71 -17.30 22.46
N TYR A 41 -49.38 -17.91 23.60
CA TYR A 41 -49.70 -17.38 24.92
C TYR A 41 -49.09 -15.98 25.12
N TYR A 42 -47.78 -15.84 24.95
CA TYR A 42 -47.10 -14.55 25.15
C TYR A 42 -47.49 -13.50 24.10
N ARG A 43 -47.74 -13.93 22.85
CA ARG A 43 -48.26 -13.05 21.79
C ARG A 43 -49.63 -12.47 22.17
N SER A 44 -50.53 -13.30 22.72
CA SER A 44 -51.85 -12.85 23.17
C SER A 44 -51.77 -11.93 24.40
N ALA A 45 -50.80 -12.17 25.28
CA ALA A 45 -50.52 -11.34 26.45
C ALA A 45 -49.76 -10.03 26.14
N GLN A 46 -49.38 -9.79 24.89
CA GLN A 46 -48.58 -8.64 24.43
C GLN A 46 -47.22 -8.50 25.14
N ASP A 47 -46.65 -9.62 25.62
CA ASP A 47 -45.30 -9.66 26.18
C ASP A 47 -44.28 -9.86 25.06
N TRP A 48 -43.97 -8.77 24.34
CA TRP A 48 -43.22 -8.82 23.10
C TRP A 48 -41.76 -9.32 23.24
N ILE A 49 -41.17 -9.22 24.43
CA ILE A 49 -39.83 -9.78 24.69
C ILE A 49 -39.90 -11.31 24.67
N ASN A 50 -40.82 -11.89 25.44
CA ASN A 50 -41.02 -13.33 25.50
C ASN A 50 -41.64 -13.87 24.22
N THR A 51 -42.54 -13.13 23.55
CA THR A 51 -43.03 -13.48 22.20
C THR A 51 -41.86 -13.66 21.23
N GLY A 52 -40.88 -12.76 21.24
CA GLY A 52 -39.73 -12.87 20.35
C GLY A 52 -38.82 -14.07 20.68
N ILE A 53 -38.61 -14.37 21.96
CA ILE A 53 -37.81 -15.53 22.40
C ILE A 53 -38.47 -16.85 22.00
N TYR A 54 -39.75 -17.03 22.31
CA TYR A 54 -40.46 -18.27 22.00
C TYR A 54 -40.76 -18.44 20.51
N ALA A 55 -40.95 -17.32 19.77
CA ALA A 55 -40.99 -17.37 18.31
C ALA A 55 -39.67 -17.88 17.75
N ARG A 56 -38.53 -17.38 18.25
CA ARG A 56 -37.21 -17.87 17.82
C ARG A 56 -37.03 -19.35 18.12
N TRP A 57 -37.35 -19.82 19.33
CA TRP A 57 -37.22 -21.24 19.68
C TRP A 57 -38.15 -22.15 18.89
N ALA A 58 -39.37 -21.70 18.57
CA ALA A 58 -40.23 -22.41 17.62
C ALA A 58 -39.59 -22.45 16.23
N GLY A 59 -38.97 -21.34 15.80
CA GLY A 59 -38.21 -21.25 14.56
C GLY A 59 -37.04 -22.24 14.49
N ASP A 60 -36.21 -22.28 15.52
CA ASP A 60 -35.07 -23.20 15.65
C ASP A 60 -35.54 -24.66 15.70
N ALA A 61 -36.63 -24.94 16.42
CA ALA A 61 -37.16 -26.29 16.54
C ALA A 61 -37.78 -26.81 15.22
N TYR A 62 -38.47 -25.96 14.47
CA TYR A 62 -38.95 -26.28 13.12
C TYR A 62 -37.81 -26.43 12.12
N PHE A 63 -36.76 -25.62 12.24
CA PHE A 63 -35.54 -25.77 11.44
C PHE A 63 -34.92 -27.16 11.66
N ASN A 64 -34.78 -27.57 12.92
CA ASN A 64 -34.22 -28.89 13.27
C ASN A 64 -35.12 -30.07 12.83
N GLN A 65 -36.42 -29.83 12.62
CA GLN A 65 -37.34 -30.82 12.04
C GLN A 65 -37.42 -30.76 10.51
N GLY A 66 -36.71 -29.83 9.88
CA GLY A 66 -36.74 -29.62 8.42
C GLY A 66 -37.99 -28.89 7.89
N ASP A 67 -38.86 -28.36 8.75
CA ASP A 67 -40.01 -27.53 8.34
C ASP A 67 -39.58 -26.06 8.19
N VAL A 68 -38.87 -25.82 7.09
CA VAL A 68 -38.22 -24.55 6.78
C VAL A 68 -39.22 -23.39 6.66
N TYR A 69 -40.41 -23.64 6.14
CA TYR A 69 -41.44 -22.60 5.97
C TYR A 69 -41.95 -22.07 7.30
N LYS A 70 -42.27 -22.98 8.24
CA LYS A 70 -42.68 -22.55 9.57
C LYS A 70 -41.53 -21.90 10.31
N SER A 71 -40.33 -22.44 10.18
CA SER A 71 -39.12 -21.85 10.76
C SER A 71 -38.95 -20.38 10.36
N LEU A 72 -39.04 -20.08 9.06
CA LEU A 72 -38.92 -18.74 8.50
C LEU A 72 -39.98 -17.79 9.06
N ASN A 73 -41.23 -18.24 9.11
CA ASN A 73 -42.34 -17.43 9.61
C ASN A 73 -42.14 -17.07 11.09
N TYR A 74 -41.64 -18.02 11.88
CA TYR A 74 -41.37 -17.83 13.30
C TYR A 74 -40.17 -16.90 13.57
N TYR A 75 -39.12 -16.92 12.74
CA TYR A 75 -38.04 -15.93 12.82
C TYR A 75 -38.52 -14.51 12.48
N GLN A 76 -39.41 -14.37 11.49
CA GLN A 76 -40.01 -13.07 11.16
C GLN A 76 -40.91 -12.54 12.28
N GLU A 77 -41.69 -13.41 12.89
CA GLU A 77 -42.48 -13.08 14.07
C GLU A 77 -41.61 -12.71 15.27
N SER A 78 -40.43 -13.32 15.42
CA SER A 78 -39.45 -12.98 16.45
C SER A 78 -38.92 -11.55 16.28
N TYR A 79 -38.51 -11.20 15.06
CA TYR A 79 -38.05 -9.84 14.72
C TYR A 79 -39.12 -8.79 14.98
N ASN A 80 -40.33 -9.03 14.48
CA ASN A 80 -41.45 -8.10 14.63
C ASN A 80 -41.82 -7.88 16.11
N ALA A 81 -41.65 -8.91 16.95
CA ALA A 81 -41.89 -8.79 18.38
C ALA A 81 -40.78 -8.00 19.10
N TRP A 82 -39.50 -8.25 18.80
CA TRP A 82 -38.40 -7.51 19.44
C TRP A 82 -38.29 -6.05 18.98
N ASP A 83 -38.68 -5.75 17.75
CA ASP A 83 -38.83 -4.38 17.28
C ASP A 83 -39.92 -3.63 18.08
N LYS A 84 -41.09 -4.26 18.27
CA LYS A 84 -42.16 -3.73 19.13
C LYS A 84 -41.76 -3.59 20.61
N ALA A 85 -40.80 -4.38 21.08
CA ALA A 85 -40.26 -4.30 22.44
C ALA A 85 -39.19 -3.20 22.62
N GLY A 86 -38.77 -2.52 21.54
CA GLY A 86 -37.76 -1.47 21.58
C GLY A 86 -36.30 -1.97 21.56
N PHE A 87 -36.05 -3.18 21.05
CA PHE A 87 -34.71 -3.78 20.94
C PHE A 87 -34.27 -4.07 19.48
N PRO A 88 -34.25 -3.06 18.57
CA PRO A 88 -33.94 -3.27 17.14
C PRO A 88 -32.48 -3.68 16.88
N ALA A 89 -31.54 -3.32 17.77
CA ALA A 89 -30.14 -3.72 17.64
C ALA A 89 -29.93 -5.23 17.84
N TRP A 90 -30.65 -5.86 18.76
CA TRP A 90 -30.64 -7.33 18.95
C TRP A 90 -31.28 -8.04 17.77
N ALA A 91 -32.38 -7.50 17.25
CA ALA A 91 -33.04 -8.02 16.07
C ALA A 91 -32.10 -8.00 14.85
N ASN A 92 -31.41 -6.88 14.60
CA ASN A 92 -30.48 -6.71 13.46
C ASN A 92 -29.19 -7.54 13.58
N GLN A 93 -28.60 -7.63 14.77
CA GLN A 93 -27.38 -8.41 14.96
C GLN A 93 -27.63 -9.91 14.73
N TYR A 94 -28.80 -10.42 15.12
CA TYR A 94 -29.20 -11.81 14.87
C TYR A 94 -29.75 -12.03 13.44
N TYR A 95 -30.49 -11.06 12.87
CA TYR A 95 -31.00 -11.13 11.49
C TYR A 95 -29.89 -11.14 10.44
N SER A 96 -28.79 -10.40 10.66
CA SER A 96 -27.68 -10.36 9.71
C SER A 96 -27.04 -11.73 9.48
N GLY A 97 -26.91 -12.56 10.54
CA GLY A 97 -26.42 -13.94 10.42
C GLY A 97 -27.47 -14.94 9.95
N LEU A 98 -28.76 -14.59 9.97
CA LEU A 98 -29.84 -15.43 9.46
C LEU A 98 -30.15 -15.15 7.99
N ASN A 99 -29.91 -13.95 7.48
CA ASN A 99 -30.21 -13.59 6.08
C ASN A 99 -29.42 -14.45 5.07
N ASP A 100 -28.18 -14.83 5.40
CA ASP A 100 -27.38 -15.71 4.57
C ASP A 100 -27.99 -17.13 4.55
N LYS A 101 -28.40 -17.65 5.73
CA LYS A 101 -29.12 -18.93 5.82
C LYS A 101 -30.54 -18.90 5.22
N ILE A 102 -31.23 -17.75 5.28
CA ILE A 102 -32.54 -17.54 4.65
C ILE A 102 -32.39 -17.46 3.13
N GLY A 103 -31.27 -16.92 2.62
CA GLY A 103 -30.87 -17.01 1.23
C GLY A 103 -30.78 -18.48 0.81
N ASP A 104 -29.97 -19.27 1.52
CA ASP A 104 -29.79 -20.70 1.26
C ASP A 104 -31.10 -21.51 1.37
N LEU A 105 -31.99 -21.14 2.30
CA LEU A 105 -33.27 -21.82 2.52
C LEU A 105 -34.36 -21.42 1.53
N LYS A 106 -34.32 -20.20 0.98
CA LYS A 106 -35.17 -19.80 -0.16
C LYS A 106 -34.75 -20.55 -1.42
N ASP A 107 -33.46 -20.80 -1.58
CA ASP A 107 -32.94 -21.65 -2.64
C ASP A 107 -33.39 -23.11 -2.45
N GLU A 108 -33.40 -23.63 -1.21
CA GLU A 108 -33.90 -24.98 -0.89
C GLU A 108 -35.41 -25.13 -1.09
N ILE A 109 -36.20 -24.10 -0.79
CA ILE A 109 -37.63 -24.03 -1.11
C ILE A 109 -37.87 -24.04 -2.64
N GLY A 110 -37.05 -23.30 -3.38
CA GLY A 110 -37.02 -23.35 -4.85
C GLY A 110 -36.71 -24.77 -5.34
N ARG A 111 -35.73 -25.45 -4.74
CA ARG A 111 -35.35 -26.83 -5.06
C ARG A 111 -36.49 -27.84 -4.80
N GLN A 112 -37.23 -27.73 -3.70
CA GLN A 112 -38.35 -28.63 -3.39
C GLN A 112 -39.51 -28.50 -4.40
N SER A 113 -39.80 -27.27 -4.86
CA SER A 113 -40.79 -27.04 -5.93
C SER A 113 -40.35 -27.71 -7.25
N VAL A 114 -39.07 -27.60 -7.59
CA VAL A 114 -38.49 -28.27 -8.76
C VAL A 114 -38.53 -29.79 -8.62
N LEU A 115 -38.25 -30.35 -7.44
CA LEU A 115 -38.35 -31.79 -7.18
C LEU A 115 -39.79 -32.33 -7.34
N GLN A 116 -40.80 -31.56 -6.94
CA GLN A 116 -42.21 -31.94 -7.16
C GLN A 116 -42.56 -31.95 -8.66
N GLN A 117 -42.05 -30.97 -9.41
CA GLN A 117 -42.21 -30.89 -10.87
C GLN A 117 -41.49 -32.03 -11.59
N ILE A 118 -40.28 -32.39 -11.13
CA ILE A 118 -39.52 -33.56 -11.60
C ILE A 118 -40.35 -34.83 -11.43
N ASN A 119 -40.94 -35.05 -10.25
CA ASN A 119 -41.75 -36.25 -9.98
C ASN A 119 -43.01 -36.32 -10.86
N ALA A 120 -43.70 -35.19 -11.08
CA ALA A 120 -44.83 -35.14 -12.00
C ALA A 120 -44.41 -35.47 -13.45
N ASN A 121 -43.27 -34.95 -13.90
CA ASN A 121 -42.72 -35.23 -15.23
C ASN A 121 -42.28 -36.71 -15.37
N LYS A 122 -41.71 -37.32 -14.32
CA LYS A 122 -41.41 -38.76 -14.30
C LYS A 122 -42.66 -39.64 -14.40
N GLN A 123 -43.76 -39.25 -13.74
CA GLN A 123 -45.04 -39.97 -13.86
C GLN A 123 -45.57 -39.88 -15.30
N GLN A 124 -45.50 -38.71 -15.93
CA GLN A 124 -45.88 -38.57 -17.35
C GLN A 124 -44.97 -39.40 -18.26
N LEU A 125 -43.66 -39.38 -18.03
CA LEU A 125 -42.70 -40.22 -18.75
C LEU A 125 -43.08 -41.70 -18.67
N ALA A 126 -43.45 -42.20 -17.48
CA ALA A 126 -43.88 -43.59 -17.31
C ALA A 126 -45.21 -43.92 -18.03
N ILE A 127 -46.18 -42.99 -18.04
CA ILE A 127 -47.44 -43.15 -18.77
C ILE A 127 -47.17 -43.25 -20.28
N TYR A 128 -46.28 -42.41 -20.83
CA TYR A 128 -45.94 -42.45 -22.25
C TYR A 128 -45.04 -43.64 -22.61
N ALA A 129 -44.21 -44.10 -21.68
CA ALA A 129 -43.45 -45.35 -21.81
C ALA A 129 -44.35 -46.56 -21.96
N SER A 130 -45.43 -46.68 -21.16
CA SER A 130 -46.39 -47.79 -21.32
C SER A 130 -47.15 -47.79 -22.64
N LYS A 131 -47.15 -46.66 -23.36
CA LYS A 131 -47.77 -46.48 -24.68
C LYS A 131 -46.76 -46.50 -25.82
N TRP A 132 -45.47 -46.75 -25.54
CA TRP A 132 -44.37 -46.72 -26.52
C TRP A 132 -44.32 -45.42 -27.35
N ASN A 133 -44.67 -44.28 -26.74
CA ASN A 133 -44.69 -42.98 -27.42
C ASN A 133 -43.32 -42.28 -27.24
N TRP A 134 -42.38 -42.59 -28.14
CA TRP A 134 -40.99 -42.14 -28.03
C TRP A 134 -40.81 -40.62 -28.08
N THR A 135 -41.59 -39.91 -28.91
CA THR A 135 -41.58 -38.44 -28.94
C THR A 135 -41.90 -37.83 -27.58
N ASN A 136 -43.01 -38.24 -26.93
CA ASN A 136 -43.36 -37.70 -25.62
C ASN A 136 -42.41 -38.21 -24.52
N MET A 137 -41.88 -39.42 -24.64
CA MET A 137 -40.84 -39.91 -23.71
C MET A 137 -39.58 -39.04 -23.78
N ALA A 138 -39.12 -38.66 -24.98
CA ALA A 138 -37.96 -37.80 -25.15
C ALA A 138 -38.21 -36.40 -24.56
N ILE A 139 -39.41 -35.83 -24.77
CA ILE A 139 -39.79 -34.52 -24.22
C ILE A 139 -39.81 -34.53 -22.69
N TYR A 140 -40.46 -35.52 -22.08
CA TYR A 140 -40.59 -35.57 -20.63
C TYR A 140 -39.29 -36.01 -19.93
N ALA A 141 -38.48 -36.89 -20.54
CA ALA A 141 -37.14 -37.19 -20.04
C ALA A 141 -36.24 -35.94 -20.03
N ARG A 142 -36.34 -35.09 -21.07
CA ARG A 142 -35.59 -33.84 -21.12
C ARG A 142 -36.00 -32.87 -20.01
N LYS A 143 -37.31 -32.71 -19.79
CA LYS A 143 -37.82 -31.87 -18.69
C LYS A 143 -37.41 -32.37 -17.31
N VAL A 144 -37.25 -33.68 -17.14
CA VAL A 144 -36.71 -34.28 -15.91
C VAL A 144 -35.22 -33.96 -15.78
N ALA A 145 -34.45 -34.04 -16.88
CA ALA A 145 -33.02 -33.71 -16.90
C ALA A 145 -32.75 -32.23 -16.59
N GLU A 146 -33.46 -31.32 -17.26
CA GLU A 146 -33.39 -29.86 -17.03
C GLU A 146 -33.81 -29.50 -15.60
N GLY A 147 -34.80 -30.21 -15.05
CA GLY A 147 -35.20 -30.08 -13.65
C GLY A 147 -34.04 -30.42 -12.70
N TYR A 148 -33.42 -31.59 -12.87
CA TYR A 148 -32.28 -32.00 -12.03
C TYR A 148 -31.05 -31.09 -12.22
N GLU A 149 -30.77 -30.62 -13.44
CA GLU A 149 -29.71 -29.64 -13.73
C GLU A 149 -29.93 -28.33 -12.97
N SER A 150 -31.15 -27.81 -12.97
CA SER A 150 -31.47 -26.52 -12.32
C SER A 150 -31.32 -26.53 -10.79
N ILE A 151 -31.25 -27.73 -10.18
CA ILE A 151 -30.99 -27.92 -8.74
C ILE A 151 -29.63 -28.59 -8.49
N GLU A 152 -28.76 -28.63 -9.49
CA GLU A 152 -27.37 -29.10 -9.43
C GLU A 152 -27.21 -30.61 -9.12
N TYR A 153 -28.25 -31.43 -9.37
CA TYR A 153 -28.21 -32.89 -9.23
C TYR A 153 -27.69 -33.51 -10.54
N TYR A 154 -26.41 -33.25 -10.82
CA TYR A 154 -25.82 -33.48 -12.12
C TYR A 154 -25.76 -34.96 -12.53
N ASN A 155 -25.63 -35.90 -11.59
CA ASN A 155 -25.60 -37.34 -11.92
C ASN A 155 -26.95 -37.84 -12.44
N GLU A 156 -28.04 -37.43 -11.80
CA GLU A 156 -29.40 -37.71 -12.21
C GLU A 156 -29.73 -36.99 -13.52
N ALA A 157 -29.35 -35.71 -13.66
CA ALA A 157 -29.53 -34.93 -14.89
C ALA A 157 -28.85 -35.62 -16.10
N LYS A 158 -27.61 -36.07 -15.94
CA LYS A 158 -26.84 -36.80 -16.97
C LYS A 158 -27.57 -38.06 -17.46
N ASN A 159 -28.14 -38.83 -16.54
CA ASN A 159 -28.87 -40.05 -16.90
C ASN A 159 -30.10 -39.74 -17.76
N TYR A 160 -30.89 -38.73 -17.38
CA TYR A 160 -32.09 -38.36 -18.13
C TYR A 160 -31.77 -37.63 -19.45
N TYR A 161 -30.65 -36.90 -19.55
CA TYR A 161 -30.16 -36.37 -20.82
C TYR A 161 -29.70 -37.47 -21.78
N ASN A 162 -29.08 -38.54 -21.25
CA ASN A 162 -28.81 -39.76 -22.01
C ASN A 162 -30.09 -40.45 -22.51
N GLU A 163 -31.08 -40.63 -21.62
CA GLU A 163 -32.37 -41.22 -21.98
C GLU A 163 -33.09 -40.39 -23.05
N THR A 164 -33.04 -39.06 -22.94
CA THR A 164 -33.61 -38.14 -23.94
C THR A 164 -33.01 -38.38 -25.32
N ALA A 165 -31.68 -38.46 -25.41
CA ALA A 165 -31.00 -38.71 -26.67
C ALA A 165 -31.30 -40.11 -27.23
N TYR A 166 -31.40 -41.11 -26.35
CA TYR A 166 -31.81 -42.45 -26.72
C TYR A 166 -33.24 -42.49 -27.29
N TYR A 167 -34.21 -41.83 -26.64
CA TYR A 167 -35.60 -41.80 -27.11
C TYR A 167 -35.76 -41.05 -28.44
N TRP A 168 -35.03 -39.95 -28.65
CA TRP A 168 -34.99 -39.27 -29.95
C TRP A 168 -34.38 -40.14 -31.05
N ALA A 169 -33.37 -40.97 -30.73
CA ALA A 169 -32.82 -41.93 -31.68
C ALA A 169 -33.83 -43.05 -32.03
N GLN A 170 -34.60 -43.55 -31.06
CA GLN A 170 -35.65 -44.55 -31.32
C GLN A 170 -36.79 -44.02 -32.19
N GLU A 171 -37.12 -42.74 -32.09
CA GLU A 171 -38.11 -42.08 -32.95
C GLU A 171 -37.59 -41.78 -34.37
N GLY A 172 -36.30 -42.02 -34.65
CA GLY A 172 -35.70 -41.75 -35.96
C GLY A 172 -35.10 -40.35 -36.12
N HIS A 173 -34.97 -39.60 -35.03
CA HIS A 173 -34.37 -38.26 -34.98
C HIS A 173 -33.14 -38.19 -34.07
N PRO A 174 -32.09 -39.01 -34.31
CA PRO A 174 -30.93 -39.12 -33.42
C PRO A 174 -30.19 -37.80 -33.20
N THR A 175 -30.19 -36.90 -34.19
CA THR A 175 -29.53 -35.58 -34.07
C THR A 175 -30.26 -34.62 -33.12
N TRP A 176 -31.54 -34.82 -32.85
CA TRP A 176 -32.31 -33.99 -31.93
C TRP A 176 -31.92 -34.25 -30.46
N GLY A 177 -31.28 -35.39 -30.19
CA GLY A 177 -30.67 -35.73 -28.91
C GLY A 177 -29.29 -35.10 -28.65
N ASN A 178 -28.64 -34.54 -29.67
CA ASN A 178 -27.24 -34.07 -29.56
C ASN A 178 -27.06 -32.96 -28.52
N ASN A 179 -28.03 -32.05 -28.39
CA ASN A 179 -27.96 -30.99 -27.37
C ASN A 179 -28.03 -31.55 -25.94
N SER A 180 -28.76 -32.66 -25.75
CA SER A 180 -28.83 -33.35 -24.45
C SER A 180 -27.53 -34.11 -24.15
N LEU A 181 -26.90 -34.71 -25.16
CA LEU A 181 -25.57 -35.33 -25.01
C LEU A 181 -24.49 -34.28 -24.70
N PHE A 182 -24.53 -33.13 -25.35
CA PHE A 182 -23.62 -32.00 -25.06
C PHE A 182 -23.78 -31.52 -23.61
N LYS A 183 -25.02 -31.33 -23.15
CA LYS A 183 -25.33 -30.96 -21.76
C LYS A 183 -24.87 -31.99 -20.74
N ARG A 184 -25.02 -33.29 -21.05
CA ARG A 184 -24.47 -34.37 -20.22
C ARG A 184 -22.94 -34.29 -20.12
N ASP A 185 -22.27 -34.01 -21.23
CA ASP A 185 -20.81 -33.98 -21.33
C ASP A 185 -20.21 -32.78 -20.59
N GLU A 186 -20.85 -31.59 -20.66
CA GLU A 186 -20.51 -30.44 -19.82
C GLU A 186 -20.50 -30.80 -18.32
N MET A 187 -21.47 -31.60 -17.86
CA MET A 187 -21.60 -32.04 -16.46
C MET A 187 -20.65 -33.18 -16.06
N GLN A 188 -19.88 -33.70 -17.01
CA GLN A 188 -18.87 -34.73 -16.80
C GLN A 188 -17.47 -34.11 -16.58
N GLU A 189 -17.29 -32.82 -16.88
CA GLU A 189 -16.01 -32.11 -16.93
C GLU A 189 -15.57 -31.49 -15.59
N GLY A 190 -15.53 -32.29 -14.53
CA GLY A 190 -14.47 -32.14 -13.53
C GLY A 190 -13.20 -32.78 -14.10
N VAL A 191 -12.46 -32.09 -14.98
CA VAL A 191 -11.41 -32.69 -15.81
C VAL A 191 -10.21 -33.19 -14.99
N ASN A 192 -10.07 -34.51 -14.90
CA ASN A 192 -8.87 -35.17 -14.40
C ASN A 192 -7.89 -35.44 -15.57
N MET A 193 -6.87 -34.58 -15.70
CA MET A 193 -5.79 -34.61 -16.70
C MET A 193 -5.17 -36.00 -16.95
N LEU A 194 -5.13 -36.85 -15.92
CA LEU A 194 -4.52 -38.18 -15.98
C LEU A 194 -5.28 -39.13 -16.92
N THR A 195 -6.61 -39.01 -16.98
CA THR A 195 -7.46 -39.87 -17.82
C THR A 195 -7.34 -39.49 -19.30
N ASN A 196 -7.36 -38.20 -19.62
CA ASN A 196 -7.22 -37.73 -21.00
C ASN A 196 -5.84 -38.08 -21.57
N LYS A 197 -4.78 -37.97 -20.75
CA LYS A 197 -3.43 -38.38 -21.16
C LYS A 197 -3.31 -39.89 -21.37
N TRP A 198 -3.92 -40.68 -20.48
CA TRP A 198 -3.96 -42.14 -20.64
C TRP A 198 -4.73 -42.57 -21.90
N LEU A 199 -5.89 -41.95 -22.18
CA LEU A 199 -6.68 -42.22 -23.39
C LEU A 199 -5.94 -41.80 -24.66
N TYR A 200 -5.28 -40.64 -24.64
CA TYR A 200 -4.41 -40.22 -25.74
C TYR A 200 -3.31 -41.26 -26.03
N ASP A 201 -2.58 -41.71 -25.00
CA ASP A 201 -1.51 -42.71 -25.15
C ASP A 201 -2.05 -44.09 -25.58
N TYR A 202 -3.25 -44.46 -25.13
CA TYR A 202 -3.94 -45.69 -25.55
C TYR A 202 -4.30 -45.65 -27.05
N TYR A 203 -4.93 -44.56 -27.51
CA TYR A 203 -5.34 -44.44 -28.91
C TYR A 203 -4.16 -44.19 -29.87
N LEU A 204 -3.06 -43.62 -29.35
CA LEU A 204 -1.78 -43.56 -30.07
C LEU A 204 -1.26 -44.97 -30.36
N LYS A 205 -1.31 -45.88 -29.39
CA LYS A 205 -0.92 -47.30 -29.59
C LYS A 205 -1.89 -48.07 -30.47
N ALA A 206 -3.18 -47.75 -30.39
CA ALA A 206 -4.23 -48.38 -31.20
C ALA A 206 -4.31 -47.83 -32.64
N ASN A 207 -3.46 -46.86 -33.00
CA ASN A 207 -3.42 -46.19 -34.30
C ASN A 207 -4.80 -45.65 -34.74
N ASN A 208 -5.54 -45.03 -33.81
CA ASN A 208 -6.84 -44.41 -34.06
C ASN A 208 -6.69 -42.89 -34.12
N PRO A 209 -6.46 -42.30 -35.31
CA PRO A 209 -6.09 -40.90 -35.44
C PRO A 209 -7.22 -39.92 -35.08
N ILE A 210 -8.48 -40.33 -35.20
CA ILE A 210 -9.64 -39.50 -34.81
C ILE A 210 -9.66 -39.31 -33.29
N ASN A 211 -9.58 -40.40 -32.53
CA ASN A 211 -9.60 -40.32 -31.07
C ASN A 211 -8.33 -39.67 -30.53
N MET A 212 -7.17 -39.93 -31.14
CA MET A 212 -5.94 -39.19 -30.82
C MET A 212 -6.12 -37.68 -30.97
N GLY A 213 -6.74 -37.22 -32.07
CA GLY A 213 -6.99 -35.81 -32.32
C GLY A 213 -7.94 -35.18 -31.29
N ILE A 214 -8.97 -35.91 -30.86
CA ILE A 214 -9.93 -35.45 -29.83
C ILE A 214 -9.24 -35.31 -28.47
N TYR A 215 -8.56 -36.35 -27.98
CA TYR A 215 -7.95 -36.31 -26.65
C TYR A 215 -6.74 -35.36 -26.61
N ALA A 216 -5.97 -35.24 -27.69
CA ALA A 216 -4.92 -34.22 -27.78
C ALA A 216 -5.50 -32.79 -27.65
N THR A 217 -6.67 -32.53 -28.23
CA THR A 217 -7.36 -31.25 -28.12
C THR A 217 -7.75 -30.94 -26.68
N TRP A 218 -8.39 -31.88 -26.00
CA TRP A 218 -8.82 -31.69 -24.61
C TRP A 218 -7.62 -31.51 -23.66
N ILE A 219 -6.51 -32.20 -23.91
CA ILE A 219 -5.26 -31.96 -23.18
C ILE A 219 -4.70 -30.56 -23.49
N ALA A 220 -4.78 -30.10 -24.73
CA ALA A 220 -4.33 -28.77 -25.13
C ALA A 220 -5.15 -27.66 -24.48
N ASP A 221 -6.48 -27.82 -24.39
CA ASP A 221 -7.38 -26.89 -23.69
C ASP A 221 -7.12 -26.85 -22.19
N TYR A 222 -7.00 -28.01 -21.56
CA TYR A 222 -6.65 -28.09 -20.14
C TYR A 222 -5.33 -27.35 -19.84
N TYR A 223 -4.27 -27.59 -20.63
CA TYR A 223 -2.99 -26.90 -20.42
C TYR A 223 -3.07 -25.39 -20.70
N HIS A 224 -3.96 -24.96 -21.58
CA HIS A 224 -4.21 -23.54 -21.82
C HIS A 224 -4.88 -22.88 -20.62
N GLU A 225 -5.91 -23.51 -20.05
CA GLU A 225 -6.66 -23.00 -18.89
C GLU A 225 -5.80 -22.86 -17.63
N ILE A 226 -4.86 -23.79 -17.41
CA ILE A 226 -3.95 -23.73 -16.25
C ILE A 226 -2.63 -22.98 -16.51
N GLY A 227 -2.55 -22.21 -17.61
CA GLY A 227 -1.40 -21.36 -17.92
C GLY A 227 -0.13 -22.09 -18.39
N LYS A 228 -0.20 -23.37 -18.75
CA LYS A 228 0.93 -24.17 -19.27
C LYS A 228 0.98 -24.16 -20.80
N TYR A 229 1.09 -22.97 -21.39
CA TYR A 229 0.93 -22.73 -22.82
C TYR A 229 1.90 -23.50 -23.74
N ASN A 230 3.14 -23.73 -23.32
CA ASN A 230 4.08 -24.59 -24.05
C ASN A 230 3.58 -26.03 -24.22
N SER A 231 2.89 -26.55 -23.20
CA SER A 231 2.28 -27.87 -23.24
C SER A 231 1.00 -27.85 -24.09
N ALA A 232 0.22 -26.77 -24.02
CA ALA A 232 -0.97 -26.58 -24.87
C ALA A 232 -0.60 -26.60 -26.36
N ILE A 233 0.41 -25.82 -26.77
CA ILE A 233 0.90 -25.74 -28.15
C ILE A 233 1.36 -27.12 -28.66
N LYS A 234 2.14 -27.86 -27.85
CA LYS A 234 2.60 -29.20 -28.22
C LYS A 234 1.45 -30.18 -28.44
N PHE A 235 0.37 -30.06 -27.67
CA PHE A 235 -0.79 -30.93 -27.83
C PHE A 235 -1.72 -30.48 -28.96
N ASP A 236 -1.78 -29.20 -29.31
CA ASP A 236 -2.40 -28.74 -30.55
C ASP A 236 -1.65 -29.20 -31.81
N GLU A 237 -0.30 -29.26 -31.77
CA GLU A 237 0.51 -29.84 -32.86
C GLU A 237 0.20 -31.33 -33.03
N LYS A 238 0.09 -32.05 -31.91
CA LYS A 238 -0.31 -33.47 -31.91
C LYS A 238 -1.74 -33.67 -32.42
N ALA A 239 -2.66 -32.78 -32.06
CA ALA A 239 -4.02 -32.79 -32.60
C ALA A 239 -4.00 -32.55 -34.11
N ASN A 240 -3.23 -31.57 -34.58
CA ASN A 240 -3.03 -31.28 -36.00
C ASN A 240 -2.56 -32.50 -36.79
N GLU A 241 -1.49 -33.15 -36.32
CA GLU A 241 -0.92 -34.35 -36.94
C GLU A 241 -1.91 -35.51 -36.96
N ALA A 242 -2.62 -35.74 -35.85
CA ALA A 242 -3.64 -36.78 -35.77
C ALA A 242 -4.78 -36.53 -36.76
N TRP A 243 -5.25 -35.28 -36.92
CA TRP A 243 -6.30 -34.94 -37.88
C TRP A 243 -5.85 -35.02 -39.34
N LYS A 244 -4.56 -34.78 -39.62
CA LYS A 244 -3.97 -35.06 -40.95
C LYS A 244 -3.98 -36.56 -41.26
N LEU A 245 -3.59 -37.39 -40.29
CA LEU A 245 -3.60 -38.85 -40.41
C LEU A 245 -5.02 -39.42 -40.55
N ALA A 246 -6.01 -38.77 -39.95
CA ALA A 246 -7.43 -39.11 -40.09
C ALA A 246 -8.04 -38.71 -41.46
N GLY A 247 -7.27 -38.06 -42.35
CA GLY A 247 -7.78 -37.61 -43.65
C GLY A 247 -8.77 -36.45 -43.56
N ASN A 248 -8.72 -35.65 -42.47
CA ASN A 248 -9.63 -34.53 -42.25
C ASN A 248 -8.89 -33.17 -42.34
N PRO A 249 -8.69 -32.65 -43.57
CA PRO A 249 -7.86 -31.46 -43.80
C PRO A 249 -8.46 -30.17 -43.24
N VAL A 250 -9.79 -30.11 -43.06
CA VAL A 250 -10.48 -28.93 -42.49
C VAL A 250 -10.15 -28.77 -41.01
N TRP A 251 -10.24 -29.86 -40.25
CA TRP A 251 -9.89 -29.85 -38.84
C TRP A 251 -8.38 -29.70 -38.64
N ALA A 252 -7.57 -30.36 -39.46
CA ALA A 252 -6.12 -30.15 -39.45
C ALA A 252 -5.73 -28.69 -39.72
N LYS A 253 -6.39 -28.01 -40.66
CA LYS A 253 -6.18 -26.58 -40.92
C LYS A 253 -6.64 -25.73 -39.75
N GLY A 254 -7.81 -26.01 -39.16
CA GLY A 254 -8.31 -25.32 -37.97
C GLY A 254 -7.37 -25.42 -36.77
N TYR A 255 -6.77 -26.59 -36.52
CA TYR A 255 -5.76 -26.73 -35.45
C TYR A 255 -4.40 -26.14 -35.82
N TYR A 256 -4.04 -26.09 -37.11
CA TYR A 256 -2.85 -25.36 -37.56
C TYR A 256 -3.02 -23.87 -37.26
N GLU A 257 -4.15 -23.29 -37.66
CA GLU A 257 -4.49 -21.88 -37.43
C GLU A 257 -4.65 -21.58 -35.94
N ARG A 258 -5.29 -22.46 -35.16
CA ARG A 258 -5.37 -22.37 -33.70
C ARG A 258 -4.00 -22.45 -33.04
N ASN A 259 -3.09 -23.27 -33.57
CA ASN A 259 -1.71 -23.35 -33.09
C ASN A 259 -0.91 -22.10 -33.47
N GLN A 260 -1.10 -21.53 -34.66
CA GLN A 260 -0.52 -20.23 -35.05
C GLN A 260 -1.09 -19.11 -34.16
N LEU A 261 -2.40 -19.06 -33.95
CA LEU A 261 -3.06 -18.14 -33.03
C LEU A 261 -2.58 -18.33 -31.59
N ARG A 262 -2.34 -19.57 -31.13
CA ARG A 262 -1.77 -19.84 -29.81
C ARG A 262 -0.29 -19.49 -29.72
N LYS A 263 0.48 -19.59 -30.82
CA LYS A 263 1.86 -19.09 -30.95
C LYS A 263 1.92 -17.57 -31.04
N GLU A 264 0.90 -16.94 -31.61
CA GLU A 264 0.68 -15.49 -31.63
C GLU A 264 0.20 -14.99 -30.26
N LEU A 265 -0.69 -15.72 -29.56
CA LEU A 265 -1.06 -15.51 -28.14
C LEU A 265 0.08 -15.90 -27.18
N PHE A 266 1.05 -16.70 -27.61
CA PHE A 266 2.28 -17.03 -26.88
C PHE A 266 3.29 -15.87 -26.89
N SER A 267 2.96 -14.73 -27.51
CA SER A 267 3.53 -13.43 -27.15
C SER A 267 3.01 -12.96 -25.77
N LEU A 268 2.95 -13.84 -24.77
CA LEU A 268 2.53 -13.58 -23.39
C LEU A 268 3.44 -14.29 -22.37
N ASP A 269 4.68 -14.62 -22.75
CA ASP A 269 5.74 -14.68 -21.76
C ASP A 269 6.14 -13.23 -21.46
N VAL A 270 5.88 -12.77 -20.23
CA VAL A 270 6.33 -11.46 -19.75
C VAL A 270 7.83 -11.28 -20.01
N GLY A 271 8.62 -12.35 -19.82
CA GLY A 271 10.05 -12.35 -20.10
C GLY A 271 10.36 -12.17 -21.59
N ALA A 272 9.64 -12.86 -22.47
CA ALA A 272 9.84 -12.75 -23.91
C ALA A 272 9.36 -11.40 -24.46
N ASN A 273 8.23 -10.86 -24.00
CA ASN A 273 7.78 -9.54 -24.41
C ASN A 273 8.68 -8.43 -23.86
N LYS A 274 9.14 -8.52 -22.60
CA LYS A 274 10.14 -7.57 -22.05
C LYS A 274 11.43 -7.62 -22.88
N TRP A 275 11.85 -8.83 -23.28
CA TRP A 275 12.99 -9.02 -24.18
C TRP A 275 12.73 -8.46 -25.58
N LEU A 276 11.56 -8.69 -26.18
CA LEU A 276 11.20 -8.20 -27.52
C LEU A 276 11.07 -6.68 -27.55
N VAL A 277 10.48 -6.09 -26.52
CA VAL A 277 10.47 -4.63 -26.31
C VAL A 277 11.92 -4.13 -26.31
N SER A 278 12.79 -4.71 -25.49
CA SER A 278 14.21 -4.31 -25.41
C SER A 278 14.97 -4.53 -26.73
N PHE A 279 14.71 -5.64 -27.41
CA PHE A 279 15.33 -6.02 -28.69
C PHE A 279 14.94 -5.04 -29.80
N TYR A 280 13.64 -4.72 -29.93
CA TYR A 280 13.16 -3.80 -30.96
C TYR A 280 13.46 -2.34 -30.65
N GLU A 281 13.65 -1.98 -29.37
CA GLU A 281 14.24 -0.70 -28.98
C GLU A 281 15.68 -0.60 -29.50
N GLY A 282 16.50 -1.64 -29.29
CA GLY A 282 17.86 -1.71 -29.84
C GLY A 282 17.92 -1.70 -31.37
N ALA A 283 16.89 -2.22 -32.04
CA ALA A 283 16.76 -2.21 -33.50
C ALA A 283 16.08 -0.94 -34.05
N ASN A 284 15.72 0.03 -33.20
CA ASN A 284 15.01 1.27 -33.56
C ASN A 284 13.69 1.04 -34.34
N ASN A 285 12.96 -0.02 -34.00
CA ASN A 285 11.69 -0.39 -34.64
C ASN A 285 10.50 0.02 -33.75
N ALA A 286 10.07 1.29 -33.88
CA ALA A 286 9.03 1.87 -33.04
C ALA A 286 7.68 1.12 -33.12
N PHE A 287 7.29 0.59 -34.28
CA PHE A 287 6.04 -0.14 -34.42
C PHE A 287 6.01 -1.41 -33.54
N ASN A 288 7.08 -2.21 -33.59
CA ASN A 288 7.15 -3.44 -32.80
C ASN A 288 7.28 -3.14 -31.31
N VAL A 289 8.04 -2.10 -30.91
CA VAL A 289 8.08 -1.65 -29.52
C VAL A 289 6.68 -1.27 -29.05
N ALA A 290 5.90 -0.58 -29.89
CA ALA A 290 4.54 -0.19 -29.57
C ALA A 290 3.61 -1.39 -29.38
N TRP A 291 3.67 -2.35 -30.30
CA TRP A 291 2.86 -3.56 -30.30
C TRP A 291 3.11 -4.43 -29.05
N TYR A 292 4.37 -4.80 -28.78
CA TYR A 292 4.69 -5.67 -27.64
C TYR A 292 4.50 -4.98 -26.29
N SER A 293 4.63 -3.66 -26.24
CA SER A 293 4.26 -2.89 -25.05
C SER A 293 2.75 -2.92 -24.82
N HIS A 294 1.91 -2.82 -25.85
CA HIS A 294 0.45 -2.92 -25.67
C HIS A 294 0.05 -4.29 -25.09
N GLN A 295 0.66 -5.38 -25.58
CA GLN A 295 0.41 -6.74 -25.09
C GLN A 295 0.80 -6.92 -23.62
N LEU A 296 1.92 -6.31 -23.19
CA LEU A 296 2.30 -6.28 -21.77
C LEU A 296 1.30 -5.45 -20.95
N GLY A 297 0.80 -4.34 -21.48
CA GLY A 297 -0.25 -3.53 -20.85
C GLY A 297 -1.51 -4.35 -20.56
N ASP A 298 -2.00 -5.10 -21.57
CA ASP A 298 -3.16 -5.98 -21.45
C ASP A 298 -2.94 -7.12 -20.44
N TYR A 299 -1.76 -7.74 -20.45
CA TYR A 299 -1.38 -8.78 -19.50
C TYR A 299 -1.43 -8.27 -18.06
N TYR A 300 -0.76 -7.16 -17.78
CA TYR A 300 -0.66 -6.62 -16.43
C TYR A 300 -2.01 -6.13 -15.90
N LYS A 301 -2.84 -5.57 -16.80
CA LYS A 301 -4.24 -5.26 -16.48
C LYS A 301 -5.03 -6.51 -16.09
N HIS A 302 -4.85 -7.62 -16.81
CA HIS A 302 -5.56 -8.87 -16.52
C HIS A 302 -5.20 -9.46 -15.15
N VAL A 303 -3.93 -9.40 -14.76
CA VAL A 303 -3.47 -9.85 -13.44
C VAL A 303 -3.67 -8.79 -12.34
N LYS A 304 -4.37 -7.70 -12.65
CA LYS A 304 -4.66 -6.56 -11.74
C LYS A 304 -3.42 -5.84 -11.21
N ASP A 305 -2.31 -5.94 -11.93
CA ASP A 305 -1.12 -5.11 -11.73
C ASP A 305 -1.27 -3.85 -12.60
N TYR A 306 -2.08 -2.91 -12.12
CA TYR A 306 -2.42 -1.72 -12.88
C TYR A 306 -1.24 -0.75 -13.07
N ASP A 307 -0.24 -0.80 -12.19
CA ASP A 307 0.99 -0.01 -12.31
C ASP A 307 1.78 -0.45 -13.54
N SER A 308 2.08 -1.76 -13.62
CA SER A 308 2.74 -2.35 -14.78
C SER A 308 1.90 -2.21 -16.04
N ALA A 309 0.56 -2.30 -15.95
CA ALA A 309 -0.32 -2.10 -17.10
C ALA A 309 -0.14 -0.70 -17.70
N LYS A 310 -0.16 0.32 -16.84
CA LYS A 310 0.01 1.73 -17.22
C LYS A 310 1.38 2.00 -17.85
N ILE A 311 2.45 1.45 -17.25
CA ILE A 311 3.82 1.50 -17.77
C ILE A 311 3.83 1.06 -19.25
N TYR A 312 3.31 -0.12 -19.52
CA TYR A 312 3.38 -0.70 -20.86
C TYR A 312 2.39 -0.07 -21.86
N TYR A 313 1.23 0.41 -21.42
CA TYR A 313 0.35 1.23 -22.28
C TYR A 313 0.96 2.60 -22.63
N LEU A 314 1.65 3.27 -21.71
CA LEU A 314 2.36 4.53 -22.00
C LEU A 314 3.50 4.30 -23.00
N LYS A 315 4.27 3.21 -22.81
CA LYS A 315 5.33 2.81 -23.75
C LYS A 315 4.78 2.51 -25.14
N ALA A 316 3.63 1.85 -25.21
CA ALA A 316 2.93 1.59 -26.46
C ALA A 316 2.57 2.90 -27.17
N LYS A 317 1.89 3.81 -26.44
CA LYS A 317 1.44 5.11 -26.96
C LYS A 317 2.58 5.97 -27.50
N GLU A 318 3.70 6.05 -26.78
CA GLU A 318 4.87 6.83 -27.21
C GLU A 318 5.44 6.30 -28.54
N ASN A 319 5.54 4.98 -28.66
CA ASN A 319 6.16 4.34 -29.82
C ASN A 319 5.22 4.28 -31.04
N TRP A 320 3.90 4.20 -30.84
CA TRP A 320 2.91 4.39 -31.91
C TRP A 320 3.06 5.77 -32.56
N LYS A 321 3.27 6.82 -31.74
CA LYS A 321 3.53 8.18 -32.22
C LYS A 321 4.82 8.26 -33.04
N LYS A 322 5.89 7.59 -32.60
CA LYS A 322 7.17 7.52 -33.33
C LYS A 322 7.05 6.76 -34.65
N ALA A 323 6.17 5.76 -34.74
CA ALA A 323 5.92 4.99 -35.95
C ALA A 323 5.09 5.74 -37.01
N GLY A 324 4.57 6.94 -36.72
CA GLY A 324 3.82 7.75 -37.67
C GLY A 324 2.38 7.30 -37.90
N GLU A 325 1.84 6.41 -37.05
CA GLU A 325 0.47 5.92 -37.15
C GLU A 325 -0.49 6.76 -36.28
N THR A 326 -1.62 7.20 -36.86
CA THR A 326 -2.74 7.78 -36.11
C THR A 326 -3.57 6.67 -35.49
N MET A 327 -3.64 6.62 -34.15
CA MET A 327 -4.50 5.71 -33.40
C MET A 327 -5.94 5.72 -33.95
N LYS A 328 -6.54 4.54 -34.19
CA LYS A 328 -7.99 4.41 -34.12
C LYS A 328 -8.35 4.65 -32.65
N SER A 329 -9.14 5.68 -32.39
CA SER A 329 -9.52 6.21 -31.07
C SER A 329 -9.98 5.17 -30.04
N ASP A 330 -10.36 4.00 -30.52
CA ASP A 330 -11.07 2.95 -29.78
C ASP A 330 -10.10 1.97 -29.09
N GLN A 331 -8.83 1.96 -29.53
CA GLN A 331 -7.75 1.15 -28.93
C GLN A 331 -6.84 1.98 -27.99
N ALA A 332 -7.08 3.29 -27.92
CA ALA A 332 -6.39 4.21 -27.02
C ALA A 332 -7.12 4.38 -25.67
N ASP A 333 -8.31 3.78 -25.54
CA ASP A 333 -9.01 3.76 -24.27
C ASP A 333 -8.23 2.82 -23.35
N THR A 334 -7.61 3.41 -22.34
CA THR A 334 -6.59 2.90 -21.41
C THR A 334 -6.90 1.61 -20.65
N GLY A 335 -7.78 0.76 -21.14
CA GLY A 335 -8.23 -0.44 -20.48
C GLY A 335 -9.10 -0.18 -19.25
N TYR A 336 -9.20 1.06 -18.77
CA TYR A 336 -10.20 1.45 -17.79
C TYR A 336 -11.52 1.58 -18.52
N ASN A 337 -12.55 0.85 -18.09
CA ASN A 337 -13.90 1.14 -18.55
C ASN A 337 -14.28 2.51 -17.94
N LEU A 338 -13.90 3.61 -18.61
CA LEU A 338 -14.15 4.98 -18.16
C LEU A 338 -15.65 5.20 -17.91
N SER A 339 -16.51 4.42 -18.59
CA SER A 339 -17.95 4.41 -18.34
C SER A 339 -18.32 3.83 -16.97
N ASP A 340 -17.64 2.79 -16.49
CA ASP A 340 -17.87 2.22 -15.15
C ASP A 340 -17.24 3.07 -14.05
N LEU A 341 -16.06 3.65 -14.31
CA LEU A 341 -15.46 4.67 -13.45
C LEU A 341 -16.43 5.83 -13.23
N GLU A 342 -16.96 6.41 -14.32
CA GLU A 342 -17.87 7.56 -14.22
C GLU A 342 -19.21 7.17 -13.57
N LYS A 343 -19.73 5.94 -13.76
CA LYS A 343 -20.90 5.44 -13.02
C LYS A 343 -20.67 5.43 -11.49
N GLN A 344 -19.45 5.10 -11.05
CA GLN A 344 -19.10 5.07 -9.63
C GLN A 344 -18.84 6.48 -9.07
N VAL A 345 -18.11 7.31 -9.81
CA VAL A 345 -17.70 8.65 -9.31
C VAL A 345 -18.83 9.67 -9.37
N ARG A 346 -19.68 9.65 -10.41
CA ARG A 346 -20.74 10.64 -10.63
C ARG A 346 -21.66 10.87 -9.43
N PRO A 347 -22.29 9.85 -8.82
CA PRO A 347 -23.18 10.09 -7.68
C PRO A 347 -22.46 10.74 -6.49
N ILE A 348 -21.22 10.31 -6.22
CA ILE A 348 -20.40 10.85 -5.13
C ILE A 348 -19.99 12.30 -5.43
N ARG A 349 -19.70 12.63 -6.69
CA ARG A 349 -19.35 13.98 -7.14
C ARG A 349 -20.53 14.94 -6.99
N ASP A 350 -21.75 14.47 -7.22
CA ASP A 350 -22.96 15.28 -7.02
C ASP A 350 -23.21 15.54 -5.51
N GLU A 351 -23.02 14.54 -4.64
CA GLU A 351 -23.05 14.73 -3.19
C GLU A 351 -21.97 15.71 -2.70
N TYR A 352 -20.74 15.59 -3.22
CA TYR A 352 -19.64 16.52 -2.94
C TYR A 352 -19.99 17.97 -3.31
N LYS A 353 -20.57 18.19 -4.49
CA LYS A 353 -21.01 19.53 -4.92
C LYS A 353 -22.09 20.07 -4.01
N MET A 354 -23.07 19.26 -3.64
CA MET A 354 -24.13 19.65 -2.70
C MET A 354 -23.57 20.05 -1.34
N ALA A 355 -22.64 19.27 -0.78
CA ALA A 355 -21.97 19.59 0.48
C ALA A 355 -21.18 20.92 0.41
N LYS A 356 -20.54 21.23 -0.72
CA LYS A 356 -19.88 22.53 -0.92
C LYS A 356 -20.86 23.69 -1.01
N ILE A 357 -22.00 23.51 -1.68
CA ILE A 357 -23.05 24.53 -1.78
C ILE A 357 -23.63 24.84 -0.39
N THR A 358 -23.77 23.82 0.46
CA THR A 358 -24.28 23.99 1.84
C THR A 358 -23.20 24.39 2.85
N ASN A 359 -21.96 24.62 2.41
CA ASN A 359 -20.79 24.90 3.26
C ASN A 359 -20.54 23.83 4.36
N ASN A 360 -20.92 22.58 4.11
CA ASN A 360 -20.61 21.47 5.01
C ASN A 360 -19.22 20.88 4.70
N ASN A 361 -18.18 21.42 5.35
CA ASN A 361 -16.80 20.98 5.14
C ASN A 361 -16.57 19.51 5.49
N VAL A 362 -17.27 18.96 6.49
CA VAL A 362 -17.10 17.56 6.91
C VAL A 362 -17.62 16.62 5.82
N ASP A 363 -18.85 16.82 5.36
CA ASP A 363 -19.42 15.99 4.28
C ASP A 363 -18.61 16.15 2.99
N ALA A 364 -18.26 17.38 2.62
CA ALA A 364 -17.44 17.65 1.44
C ALA A 364 -16.08 16.93 1.52
N ALA A 365 -15.43 16.90 2.70
CA ALA A 365 -14.18 16.18 2.89
C ALA A 365 -14.36 14.66 2.74
N ILE A 366 -15.44 14.11 3.30
CA ILE A 366 -15.78 12.68 3.19
C ILE A 366 -16.02 12.30 1.72
N HIS A 367 -16.88 13.03 1.00
CA HIS A 367 -17.16 12.72 -0.41
C HIS A 367 -15.91 12.92 -1.29
N SER A 368 -15.09 13.94 -1.04
CA SER A 368 -13.81 14.13 -1.75
C SER A 368 -12.89 12.91 -1.57
N SER A 369 -12.73 12.40 -0.34
CA SER A 369 -11.92 11.20 -0.11
C SER A 369 -12.48 9.94 -0.76
N LYS A 370 -13.81 9.80 -0.86
CA LYS A 370 -14.46 8.68 -1.56
C LYS A 370 -14.18 8.71 -3.06
N ILE A 371 -14.27 9.89 -3.68
CA ILE A 371 -13.90 10.09 -5.09
C ILE A 371 -12.43 9.74 -5.30
N ALA A 372 -11.54 10.23 -4.42
CA ALA A 372 -10.12 9.93 -4.47
C ALA A 372 -9.83 8.43 -4.43
N LYS A 373 -10.48 7.68 -3.54
CA LYS A 373 -10.35 6.21 -3.43
C LYS A 373 -10.75 5.47 -4.70
N VAL A 374 -11.78 5.95 -5.41
CA VAL A 374 -12.16 5.35 -6.70
C VAL A 374 -11.09 5.63 -7.75
N TYR A 375 -10.55 6.85 -7.85
CA TYR A 375 -9.44 7.11 -8.77
C TYR A 375 -8.16 6.33 -8.41
N ASP A 376 -7.86 6.22 -7.11
CA ASP A 376 -6.74 5.45 -6.55
C ASP A 376 -6.85 3.97 -6.95
N SER A 377 -8.02 3.34 -6.79
CA SER A 377 -8.23 1.94 -7.17
C SER A 377 -8.14 1.68 -8.68
N TYR A 378 -8.23 2.72 -9.50
CA TYR A 378 -8.06 2.67 -10.95
C TYR A 378 -6.66 3.15 -11.38
N GLY A 379 -5.70 3.41 -10.48
CA GLY A 379 -4.36 3.87 -10.88
C GLY A 379 -4.30 5.29 -11.48
N LEU A 380 -5.39 6.04 -11.35
CA LEU A 380 -5.53 7.43 -11.80
C LEU A 380 -5.00 8.37 -10.71
N TYR A 381 -3.71 8.25 -10.43
CA TYR A 381 -3.09 8.88 -9.26
C TYR A 381 -3.12 10.41 -9.27
N ASP A 382 -2.97 11.07 -10.43
CA ASP A 382 -3.05 12.55 -10.48
C ASP A 382 -4.45 13.05 -10.05
N ASP A 383 -5.51 12.37 -10.49
CA ASP A 383 -6.89 12.65 -10.06
C ASP A 383 -7.09 12.31 -8.58
N ALA A 384 -6.62 11.13 -8.14
CA ALA A 384 -6.72 10.69 -6.75
C ALA A 384 -6.03 11.68 -5.79
N VAL A 385 -4.80 12.10 -6.12
CA VAL A 385 -4.02 13.10 -5.38
C VAL A 385 -4.79 14.41 -5.25
N THR A 386 -5.40 14.89 -6.34
CA THR A 386 -6.20 16.12 -6.33
C THR A 386 -7.33 16.05 -5.30
N TYR A 387 -8.09 14.95 -5.27
CA TYR A 387 -9.22 14.80 -4.35
C TYR A 387 -8.80 14.44 -2.91
N TYR A 388 -7.69 13.73 -2.70
CA TYR A 388 -7.13 13.52 -1.37
C TYR A 388 -6.63 14.83 -0.74
N LEU A 389 -5.92 15.67 -1.50
CA LEU A 389 -5.46 16.98 -1.02
C LEU A 389 -6.63 17.94 -0.77
N GLU A 390 -7.67 17.92 -1.60
CA GLU A 390 -8.90 18.69 -1.33
C GLU A 390 -9.61 18.21 -0.06
N SER A 391 -9.67 16.89 0.17
CA SER A 391 -10.20 16.32 1.42
C SER A 391 -9.39 16.80 2.63
N ALA A 392 -8.06 16.73 2.56
CA ALA A 392 -7.17 17.24 3.61
C ALA A 392 -7.40 18.72 3.91
N ARG A 393 -7.50 19.56 2.87
CA ARG A 393 -7.77 21.00 3.00
C ARG A 393 -9.10 21.27 3.70
N LEU A 394 -10.15 20.51 3.37
CA LEU A 394 -11.46 20.65 3.99
C LEU A 394 -11.43 20.21 5.46
N TRP A 395 -10.76 19.10 5.79
CA TRP A 395 -10.59 18.63 7.18
C TRP A 395 -9.85 19.64 8.06
N LYS A 396 -8.84 20.33 7.52
CA LYS A 396 -8.12 21.40 8.26
C LYS A 396 -9.03 22.55 8.71
N ASN A 397 -10.14 22.78 8.03
CA ASN A 397 -11.13 23.82 8.38
C ASN A 397 -12.20 23.31 9.36
N THR A 398 -11.94 22.22 10.08
CA THR A 398 -12.86 21.61 11.05
C THR A 398 -12.14 21.36 12.38
N ASN A 399 -12.91 21.03 13.43
CA ASN A 399 -12.36 20.57 14.71
C ASN A 399 -11.73 19.16 14.64
N GLN A 400 -11.75 18.52 13.46
CA GLN A 400 -11.19 17.19 13.19
C GLN A 400 -10.01 17.28 12.21
N SER A 401 -9.20 18.34 12.31
CA SER A 401 -8.04 18.58 11.45
C SER A 401 -7.01 17.44 11.43
N MET A 402 -7.00 16.57 12.46
CA MET A 402 -6.18 15.35 12.49
C MET A 402 -6.48 14.40 11.32
N ASN A 403 -7.72 14.38 10.81
CA ASN A 403 -8.09 13.57 9.65
C ASN A 403 -7.40 14.04 8.36
N ALA A 404 -6.90 15.28 8.31
CA ALA A 404 -6.20 15.80 7.15
C ALA A 404 -4.88 15.06 6.90
N VAL A 405 -4.15 14.72 7.97
CA VAL A 405 -2.80 14.15 7.88
C VAL A 405 -2.82 12.83 7.11
N GLN A 406 -3.81 11.98 7.35
CA GLN A 406 -3.94 10.71 6.63
C GLN A 406 -4.05 10.92 5.11
N TRP A 407 -4.87 11.87 4.67
CA TRP A 407 -5.08 12.12 3.24
C TRP A 407 -3.90 12.84 2.58
N GLU A 408 -3.19 13.70 3.31
CA GLU A 408 -1.92 14.25 2.86
C GLU A 408 -0.90 13.14 2.64
N LEU A 409 -0.75 12.23 3.59
CA LEU A 409 0.16 11.10 3.47
C LEU A 409 -0.21 10.19 2.30
N ARG A 410 -1.50 9.84 2.11
CA ARG A 410 -1.93 9.03 0.97
C ARG A 410 -1.74 9.74 -0.37
N ALA A 411 -2.08 11.03 -0.47
CA ALA A 411 -1.82 11.81 -1.67
C ALA A 411 -0.32 11.81 -1.99
N ASP A 412 0.51 12.01 -0.97
CA ASP A 412 1.95 11.98 -1.10
C ASP A 412 2.46 10.63 -1.60
N GLU A 413 1.95 9.50 -1.09
CA GLU A 413 2.30 8.15 -1.60
C GLU A 413 2.03 8.00 -3.10
N LEU A 414 0.94 8.59 -3.59
CA LEU A 414 0.50 8.47 -4.98
C LEU A 414 1.14 9.50 -5.93
N LYS A 415 1.66 10.59 -5.38
CA LYS A 415 2.14 11.71 -6.17
C LYS A 415 3.47 11.37 -6.85
N THR A 416 3.51 11.61 -8.16
CA THR A 416 4.77 11.69 -8.89
C THR A 416 5.35 13.10 -8.74
N GLU A 417 6.59 13.20 -8.28
CA GLU A 417 7.27 14.48 -8.12
C GLU A 417 8.55 14.50 -8.94
N VAL A 418 8.81 15.61 -9.61
CA VAL A 418 10.09 15.89 -10.28
C VAL A 418 10.41 17.34 -9.96
N SER A 419 11.52 17.54 -9.26
CA SER A 419 11.98 18.84 -8.79
C SER A 419 13.39 19.06 -9.30
N MET A 420 13.67 20.29 -9.77
CA MET A 420 14.99 20.70 -10.21
C MET A 420 15.44 21.92 -9.44
N PHE A 421 16.63 21.84 -8.89
CA PHE A 421 17.27 22.88 -8.11
C PHE A 421 18.57 23.32 -8.77
N VAL A 422 18.95 24.57 -8.54
CA VAL A 422 20.22 25.15 -8.97
C VAL A 422 20.92 25.78 -7.78
N ASP A 423 22.20 25.48 -7.66
CA ASP A 423 23.06 26.09 -6.64
C ASP A 423 23.41 27.52 -7.08
N THR A 424 23.11 28.47 -6.22
CA THR A 424 23.40 29.90 -6.41
C THR A 424 24.13 30.46 -5.20
N MET A 425 24.87 31.55 -5.41
CA MET A 425 25.51 32.31 -4.35
C MET A 425 24.62 33.51 -4.05
N VAL A 426 24.18 33.64 -2.80
CA VAL A 426 23.37 34.78 -2.36
C VAL A 426 24.10 35.57 -1.27
N PRO A 427 24.08 36.91 -1.32
CA PRO A 427 24.59 37.75 -0.23
C PRO A 427 23.86 37.43 1.08
N GLN A 428 24.62 37.37 2.17
CA GLN A 428 24.05 37.12 3.49
C GLN A 428 23.40 38.40 4.03
N THR A 429 22.07 38.43 4.13
CA THR A 429 21.30 39.61 4.58
C THR A 429 20.70 39.46 5.98
N VAL A 430 20.85 38.28 6.62
CA VAL A 430 20.25 37.96 7.93
C VAL A 430 21.34 37.48 8.89
N ALA A 431 21.21 37.87 10.17
CA ALA A 431 22.08 37.41 11.25
C ALA A 431 22.00 35.88 11.42
N ARG A 432 23.15 35.24 11.63
CA ARG A 432 23.26 33.78 11.77
C ARG A 432 22.86 33.33 13.16
N GLY A 433 22.29 32.13 13.22
CA GLY A 433 22.23 31.37 14.47
C GLY A 433 23.63 30.96 14.94
N LYS A 434 23.72 30.63 16.23
CA LYS A 434 24.96 30.17 16.87
C LYS A 434 25.53 28.95 16.15
N TYR A 435 26.78 29.03 15.67
CA TYR A 435 27.43 28.00 14.84
C TYR A 435 26.71 27.60 13.53
N GLU A 436 25.68 28.34 13.08
CA GLU A 436 25.06 28.10 11.76
C GLU A 436 26.12 28.30 10.67
N PRO A 437 26.41 27.36 9.76
CA PRO A 437 27.43 27.54 8.73
C PRO A 437 27.02 28.60 7.69
N THR A 438 27.99 29.30 7.09
CA THR A 438 27.73 30.26 6.00
C THR A 438 27.14 29.55 4.79
N GLN A 439 27.68 28.37 4.49
CA GLN A 439 27.28 27.51 3.39
C GLN A 439 27.47 26.04 3.79
N GLY A 440 26.69 25.15 3.17
CA GLY A 440 26.81 23.72 3.42
C GLY A 440 26.03 23.22 4.62
N VAL A 441 26.23 21.94 4.90
CA VAL A 441 25.54 21.13 5.92
C VAL A 441 26.60 20.39 6.72
N TYR A 442 26.56 20.50 8.04
CA TYR A 442 27.41 19.70 8.91
C TYR A 442 27.06 18.23 8.77
N LEU A 443 28.07 17.44 8.40
CA LEU A 443 27.97 15.99 8.37
C LEU A 443 28.14 15.47 9.80
N GLY A 444 27.17 14.70 10.28
CA GLY A 444 27.22 14.08 11.59
C GLY A 444 26.71 12.66 11.64
N MET A 445 27.00 11.97 12.74
CA MET A 445 26.67 10.56 12.93
C MET A 445 26.64 10.20 14.43
N TYR A 446 25.73 9.32 14.84
CA TYR A 446 25.84 8.52 16.05
C TYR A 446 26.73 7.29 15.75
N PRO A 447 27.93 7.17 16.32
CA PRO A 447 28.90 6.14 15.97
C PRO A 447 28.69 4.84 16.77
N GLY A 448 27.47 4.31 16.77
CA GLY A 448 27.11 3.11 17.54
C GLY A 448 27.61 1.78 16.93
N GLU A 449 27.82 1.73 15.61
CA GLU A 449 28.39 0.59 14.86
C GLU A 449 29.72 0.14 15.49
N ASN A 450 29.92 -1.16 15.71
CA ASN A 450 31.18 -1.77 16.18
C ASN A 450 31.96 -1.01 17.26
N ASN A 451 31.27 -0.39 18.23
CA ASN A 451 31.93 0.39 19.29
C ASN A 451 32.77 1.56 18.75
N LEU A 452 32.44 2.13 17.58
CA LEU A 452 33.15 3.27 16.98
C LEU A 452 33.15 4.50 17.88
N GLU A 453 32.18 4.64 18.79
CA GLU A 453 32.16 5.66 19.84
C GLU A 453 33.41 5.67 20.74
N TYR A 454 34.14 4.56 20.83
CA TYR A 454 35.41 4.45 21.57
C TYR A 454 36.65 4.64 20.69
N ASN A 455 36.49 4.78 19.37
CA ASN A 455 37.58 4.97 18.42
C ASN A 455 37.18 5.88 17.24
N LEU A 456 36.76 7.11 17.56
CA LEU A 456 36.30 8.08 16.56
C LEU A 456 37.39 8.46 15.55
N ALA A 457 38.67 8.30 15.92
CA ALA A 457 39.82 8.56 15.05
C ALA A 457 39.80 7.73 13.76
N ASN A 458 39.11 6.58 13.76
CA ASN A 458 39.05 5.70 12.60
C ASN A 458 37.90 6.02 11.63
N ILE A 459 36.99 6.95 11.96
CA ILE A 459 35.81 7.26 11.14
C ILE A 459 36.18 7.70 9.73
N GLU A 460 37.18 8.57 9.59
CA GLU A 460 37.63 9.03 8.27
C GLU A 460 38.19 7.88 7.42
N ASN A 461 38.91 6.92 8.03
CA ASN A 461 39.41 5.76 7.32
C ASN A 461 38.28 4.83 6.83
N ILE A 462 37.21 4.70 7.61
CA ILE A 462 36.07 3.83 7.27
C ILE A 462 35.22 4.43 6.16
N TYR A 463 34.84 5.71 6.32
CA TYR A 463 33.88 6.36 5.42
C TYR A 463 34.54 7.23 4.34
N GLY A 464 35.85 7.44 4.40
CA GLY A 464 36.61 8.25 3.45
C GLY A 464 36.39 9.75 3.59
N LYS A 465 35.72 10.21 4.66
CA LYS A 465 35.54 11.62 5.02
C LYS A 465 35.29 11.75 6.50
N LYS A 466 35.93 12.73 7.12
CA LYS A 466 35.70 13.10 8.51
C LYS A 466 34.32 13.77 8.70
N HIS A 467 33.62 13.43 9.78
CA HIS A 467 32.40 14.10 10.23
C HIS A 467 32.70 15.36 11.05
N SER A 468 31.83 16.35 10.96
CA SER A 468 31.92 17.61 11.74
C SER A 468 31.23 17.53 13.11
N MET A 469 30.30 16.60 13.27
CA MET A 469 29.45 16.44 14.45
C MET A 469 29.33 14.96 14.83
N TYR A 470 29.38 14.66 16.13
CA TYR A 470 29.24 13.30 16.65
C TYR A 470 28.14 13.28 17.71
N LEU A 471 27.11 12.46 17.47
CA LEU A 471 25.98 12.28 18.38
C LEU A 471 26.36 11.29 19.49
N THR A 472 25.92 11.56 20.72
CA THR A 472 25.96 10.66 21.86
C THR A 472 24.74 10.89 22.76
N TYR A 473 24.41 9.92 23.62
CA TYR A 473 23.26 9.98 24.53
C TYR A 473 23.74 9.99 25.97
N VAL A 474 23.07 10.79 26.80
CA VAL A 474 23.32 10.85 28.24
C VAL A 474 21.99 10.73 28.96
N GLN A 475 21.94 9.83 29.94
CA GLN A 475 20.78 9.70 30.83
C GLN A 475 20.79 10.80 31.87
N PHE A 476 19.65 11.43 32.11
CA PHE A 476 19.50 12.41 33.17
C PHE A 476 19.18 11.68 34.47
N ASN A 477 20.18 11.08 35.11
CA ASN A 477 20.00 10.40 36.38
C ASN A 477 21.13 10.77 37.35
N PRO A 478 20.94 11.73 38.28
CA PRO A 478 22.00 12.15 39.19
C PRO A 478 22.56 10.99 40.04
N ASN A 479 21.84 9.87 40.14
CA ASN A 479 22.25 8.68 40.89
C ASN A 479 22.84 7.54 40.03
N ALA A 480 22.86 7.65 38.68
CA ALA A 480 23.38 6.60 37.80
C ALA A 480 24.90 6.64 37.60
N GLY A 481 25.61 7.50 38.35
CA GLY A 481 27.06 7.57 38.31
C GLY A 481 27.60 8.05 36.95
N TYR A 482 28.45 7.26 36.30
CA TYR A 482 29.19 7.67 35.09
C TYR A 482 28.28 8.04 33.91
N TYR A 483 27.20 7.29 33.68
CA TYR A 483 26.30 7.46 32.51
C TYR A 483 25.44 8.73 32.53
N SER A 484 25.53 9.50 33.61
CA SER A 484 24.80 10.77 33.76
C SER A 484 25.70 11.99 33.84
N LYS A 485 27.01 11.82 33.78
CA LYS A 485 27.93 12.96 33.73
C LYS A 485 28.11 13.46 32.30
N PHE A 486 28.67 14.67 32.14
CA PHE A 486 29.09 15.12 30.83
C PHE A 486 30.12 14.13 30.26
N PRO A 487 29.99 13.70 28.99
CA PRO A 487 30.81 12.63 28.41
C PRO A 487 32.21 13.15 28.05
N THR A 488 32.99 13.51 29.07
CA THR A 488 34.29 14.20 28.95
C THR A 488 35.28 13.44 28.07
N ASN A 489 35.35 12.11 28.18
CA ASN A 489 36.24 11.29 27.35
C ASN A 489 35.84 11.34 25.87
N PHE A 490 34.54 11.29 25.57
CA PHE A 490 34.04 11.42 24.21
C PHE A 490 34.29 12.83 23.66
N ALA A 491 34.01 13.86 24.46
CA ALA A 491 34.30 15.24 24.11
C ALA A 491 35.79 15.48 23.82
N ASN A 492 36.70 14.86 24.58
CA ASN A 492 38.15 14.94 24.33
C ASN A 492 38.55 14.26 23.02
N GLN A 493 37.97 13.11 22.68
CA GLN A 493 38.20 12.47 21.37
C GLN A 493 37.71 13.37 20.22
N VAL A 494 36.51 13.93 20.36
CA VAL A 494 35.94 14.85 19.37
C VAL A 494 36.77 16.13 19.25
N LYS A 495 37.29 16.66 20.36
CA LYS A 495 38.21 17.80 20.37
C LYS A 495 39.50 17.50 19.63
N ALA A 496 40.08 16.32 19.82
CA ALA A 496 41.28 15.89 19.08
C ALA A 496 41.03 15.80 17.57
N LEU A 497 39.79 15.48 17.17
CA LEU A 497 39.35 15.53 15.78
C LEU A 497 39.07 16.95 15.30
N GLY A 498 38.89 17.94 16.18
CA GLY A 498 38.42 19.28 15.81
C GLY A 498 36.95 19.27 15.34
N GLY A 499 36.12 18.40 15.95
CA GLY A 499 34.69 18.28 15.67
C GLY A 499 33.81 18.98 16.71
N SER A 500 32.53 18.63 16.71
CA SER A 500 31.53 19.03 17.70
C SER A 500 30.74 17.83 18.20
N ILE A 501 30.10 17.98 19.35
CA ILE A 501 29.21 16.95 19.90
C ILE A 501 27.76 17.40 19.80
N GLN A 502 26.88 16.48 19.46
CA GLN A 502 25.47 16.59 19.78
C GLN A 502 25.16 15.65 20.94
N ILE A 503 24.52 16.13 22.00
CA ILE A 503 24.13 15.32 23.15
C ILE A 503 22.61 15.20 23.18
N GLY A 504 22.09 13.99 22.98
CA GLY A 504 20.73 13.65 23.40
C GLY A 504 20.70 13.50 24.92
N TRP A 505 20.12 14.47 25.63
CA TRP A 505 20.06 14.46 27.09
C TRP A 505 18.64 14.13 27.54
N GLU A 506 18.47 12.91 28.05
CA GLU A 506 17.16 12.26 28.19
C GLU A 506 16.71 12.22 29.65
N PRO A 507 15.60 12.89 30.03
CA PRO A 507 15.03 12.84 31.38
C PRO A 507 14.28 11.55 31.68
N ASP A 508 14.96 10.42 31.54
CA ASP A 508 14.44 9.06 31.72
C ASP A 508 14.45 8.56 33.18
N ALA A 509 15.13 9.26 34.09
CA ALA A 509 15.18 8.90 35.51
C ALA A 509 13.83 9.02 36.24
N PRO A 510 13.67 8.32 37.38
CA PRO A 510 12.50 8.47 38.24
C PRO A 510 12.19 9.94 38.58
N GLY A 511 10.96 10.37 38.28
CA GLY A 511 10.51 11.76 38.43
C GLY A 511 10.54 12.58 37.14
N GLY A 512 11.21 12.10 36.08
CA GLY A 512 11.26 12.74 34.76
C GLY A 512 11.59 14.22 34.83
N LEU A 513 10.83 15.05 34.11
CA LEU A 513 10.98 16.51 34.13
C LEU A 513 10.82 17.13 35.52
N ASN A 514 10.04 16.53 36.41
CA ASN A 514 9.85 17.03 37.78
C ASN A 514 11.04 16.70 38.69
N GLY A 515 11.79 15.63 38.40
CA GLY A 515 12.92 15.14 39.19
C GLY A 515 14.26 15.81 38.88
N MET A 516 14.28 16.85 38.05
CA MET A 516 15.53 17.51 37.64
C MET A 516 16.18 18.28 38.80
N ASP A 517 17.41 17.92 39.16
CA ASP A 517 18.23 18.58 40.18
C ASP A 517 19.06 19.74 39.60
N GLU A 518 18.98 20.93 40.19
CA GLU A 518 19.64 22.13 39.67
C GLU A 518 21.18 22.06 39.74
N ASN A 519 21.72 21.52 40.83
CA ASN A 519 23.18 21.47 41.01
C ASN A 519 23.82 20.55 39.98
N TYR A 520 23.21 19.39 39.76
CA TYR A 520 23.58 18.45 38.72
C TYR A 520 23.54 19.10 37.32
N VAL A 521 22.47 19.83 36.99
CA VAL A 521 22.36 20.52 35.70
C VAL A 521 23.47 21.57 35.53
N ARG A 522 23.70 22.40 36.55
CA ARG A 522 24.76 23.42 36.51
C ARG A 522 26.13 22.79 36.35
N GLU A 523 26.42 21.69 37.05
CA GLU A 523 27.68 20.95 36.90
C GLU A 523 27.86 20.43 35.46
N PHE A 524 26.83 19.78 34.91
CA PHE A 524 26.85 19.29 33.52
C PHE A 524 27.11 20.42 32.51
N ILE A 525 26.44 21.56 32.66
CA ILE A 525 26.62 22.73 31.79
C ILE A 525 28.02 23.36 31.97
N ARG A 526 28.58 23.37 33.18
CA ARG A 526 29.96 23.82 33.42
C ARG A 526 30.97 22.90 32.74
N GLU A 527 30.80 21.59 32.82
CA GLU A 527 31.64 20.61 32.14
C GLU A 527 31.52 20.76 30.61
N ALA A 528 30.31 20.96 30.10
CA ALA A 528 30.09 21.28 28.69
C ALA A 528 30.83 22.55 28.27
N ARG A 529 30.83 23.61 29.09
CA ARG A 529 31.61 24.81 28.86
C ARG A 529 33.12 24.55 28.85
N GLN A 530 33.62 23.76 29.80
CA GLN A 530 35.03 23.43 29.94
C GLN A 530 35.57 22.53 28.83
N SER A 531 34.70 21.78 28.14
CA SER A 531 35.09 20.97 26.98
C SER A 531 35.72 21.81 25.85
N ASP A 532 35.31 23.09 25.73
CA ASP A 532 35.86 24.05 24.78
C ASP A 532 35.80 23.53 23.32
N ILE A 533 34.70 22.82 23.03
CA ILE A 533 34.21 22.48 21.69
C ILE A 533 32.76 22.94 21.54
N PRO A 534 32.22 23.09 20.33
CA PRO A 534 30.79 23.32 20.14
C PRO A 534 29.98 22.12 20.66
N VAL A 535 28.97 22.40 21.49
CA VAL A 535 28.07 21.40 22.09
C VAL A 535 26.64 21.69 21.66
N PHE A 536 26.04 20.81 20.88
CA PHE A 536 24.63 20.87 20.49
C PHE A 536 23.80 20.06 21.48
N LEU A 537 23.24 20.74 22.48
CA LEU A 537 22.48 20.10 23.56
C LEU A 537 21.02 19.91 23.14
N ARG A 538 20.66 18.65 22.87
CA ARG A 538 19.31 18.21 22.51
C ARG A 538 18.63 17.62 23.74
N PHE A 539 18.08 18.50 24.57
CA PHE A 539 17.39 18.12 25.81
C PHE A 539 15.97 17.61 25.53
N ALA A 540 15.59 16.47 26.12
CA ALA A 540 14.22 15.95 26.11
C ALA A 540 13.58 15.95 24.71
N SER A 541 14.26 15.36 23.72
CA SER A 541 13.75 15.26 22.34
C SER A 541 12.53 14.36 22.22
N GLU A 542 11.84 14.45 21.09
CA GLU A 542 10.70 13.57 20.73
C GLU A 542 9.50 13.61 21.69
N MET A 543 9.42 14.65 22.51
CA MET A 543 8.36 14.94 23.47
C MET A 543 6.93 14.93 22.90
N ASN A 544 6.77 15.03 21.57
CA ASN A 544 5.49 14.90 20.89
C ASN A 544 5.00 13.44 20.78
N GLY A 545 5.86 12.44 20.97
CA GLY A 545 5.56 11.00 20.91
C GLY A 545 5.25 10.36 22.26
N GLY A 546 4.44 9.30 22.26
CA GLY A 546 4.04 8.57 23.48
C GLY A 546 5.03 7.53 24.00
N TRP A 547 6.23 7.45 23.39
CA TRP A 547 7.27 6.47 23.71
C TRP A 547 8.33 7.00 24.67
N VAL A 548 8.34 8.30 24.97
CA VAL A 548 9.27 8.93 25.92
C VAL A 548 8.54 9.34 27.22
N PRO A 549 9.14 9.19 28.41
CA PRO A 549 8.45 9.47 29.68
C PRO A 549 8.19 10.96 29.95
N TRP A 550 8.80 11.87 29.19
CA TRP A 550 8.60 13.32 29.27
C TRP A 550 7.55 13.87 28.30
N HIS A 551 6.69 13.01 27.76
CA HIS A 551 5.53 13.39 26.97
C HIS A 551 4.29 13.70 27.84
N GLY A 552 3.26 14.30 27.24
CA GLY A 552 1.93 14.46 27.83
C GLY A 552 1.67 15.80 28.52
N ASP A 553 2.71 16.49 29.01
CA ASP A 553 2.60 17.81 29.67
C ASP A 553 3.46 18.88 28.95
N PRO A 554 2.91 19.54 27.91
CA PRO A 554 3.63 20.57 27.17
C PRO A 554 3.98 21.82 27.99
N GLU A 555 3.20 22.17 29.02
CA GLU A 555 3.48 23.35 29.85
C GLU A 555 4.66 23.10 30.78
N LEU A 556 4.70 21.93 31.45
CA LEU A 556 5.86 21.53 32.24
C LEU A 556 7.12 21.43 31.39
N TYR A 557 7.01 20.85 30.19
CA TYR A 557 8.11 20.79 29.24
C TYR A 557 8.67 22.18 28.93
N LYS A 558 7.81 23.12 28.53
CA LYS A 558 8.22 24.50 28.22
C LYS A 558 8.84 25.20 29.43
N ALA A 559 8.31 24.98 30.63
CA ALA A 559 8.87 25.54 31.86
C ALA A 559 10.30 25.02 32.13
N LYS A 560 10.52 23.71 32.02
CA LYS A 560 11.84 23.08 32.24
C LYS A 560 12.83 23.43 31.13
N TRP A 561 12.36 23.56 29.89
CA TRP A 561 13.17 24.06 28.78
C TRP A 561 13.72 25.46 29.05
N LYS A 562 12.84 26.40 29.43
CA LYS A 562 13.22 27.79 29.71
C LYS A 562 14.18 27.89 30.89
N TRP A 563 13.96 27.07 31.92
CA TRP A 563 14.86 26.96 33.05
C TRP A 563 16.26 26.43 32.65
N MET A 564 16.33 25.39 31.81
CA MET A 564 17.60 24.89 31.26
C MET A 564 18.33 25.98 30.46
N TYR A 565 17.61 26.71 29.60
CA TYR A 565 18.16 27.82 28.84
C TYR A 565 18.74 28.92 29.76
N GLN A 566 18.05 29.26 30.84
CA GLN A 566 18.55 30.23 31.84
C GLN A 566 19.85 29.75 32.49
N ILE A 567 19.93 28.49 32.90
CA ILE A 567 21.16 27.92 33.48
C ILE A 567 22.33 28.01 32.49
N VAL A 568 22.11 27.67 31.21
CA VAL A 568 23.12 27.81 30.15
C VAL A 568 23.67 29.24 30.06
N LYS A 569 22.79 30.25 30.17
CA LYS A 569 23.19 31.66 30.17
C LYS A 569 23.93 32.08 31.43
N GLU A 570 23.45 31.68 32.60
CA GLU A 570 24.06 32.01 33.89
C GLU A 570 25.45 31.40 34.06
N GLU A 571 25.64 30.17 33.60
CA GLU A 571 26.94 29.49 33.60
C GLU A 571 27.88 29.97 32.48
N LYS A 572 27.42 30.92 31.64
CA LYS A 572 28.16 31.50 30.51
C LYS A 572 28.71 30.44 29.56
N ALA A 573 27.91 29.42 29.29
CA ALA A 573 28.27 28.32 28.40
C ALA A 573 28.07 28.73 26.92
N ASP A 574 28.86 29.70 26.46
CA ASP A 574 28.76 30.29 25.12
C ASP A 574 29.13 29.32 23.99
N ASN A 575 29.63 28.13 24.30
CA ASN A 575 29.82 27.03 23.34
C ASN A 575 28.63 26.05 23.24
N VAL A 576 27.61 26.17 24.10
CA VAL A 576 26.43 25.29 24.14
C VAL A 576 25.27 25.86 23.31
N VAL A 577 24.79 25.11 22.33
CA VAL A 577 23.63 25.41 21.47
C VAL A 577 22.43 24.63 22.00
N MET A 578 21.31 25.31 22.27
CA MET A 578 20.06 24.66 22.66
C MET A 578 19.27 24.21 21.43
N VAL A 579 19.11 22.89 21.25
CA VAL A 579 18.49 22.26 20.07
C VAL A 579 17.12 21.67 20.42
N TRP A 580 16.04 22.35 20.04
CA TRP A 580 14.66 21.87 20.26
C TRP A 580 14.28 20.89 19.16
N ALA A 581 14.12 19.60 19.50
CA ALA A 581 14.01 18.53 18.51
C ALA A 581 12.79 17.61 18.74
N PRO A 582 11.62 17.92 18.15
CA PRO A 582 10.52 16.98 18.07
C PRO A 582 10.85 15.77 17.18
N ASN A 583 10.03 14.72 17.26
CA ASN A 583 9.95 13.68 16.25
C ASN A 583 9.06 14.16 15.09
N PHE A 584 9.31 13.67 13.87
CA PHE A 584 8.51 13.98 12.68
C PHE A 584 7.03 13.61 12.79
N LEU A 585 6.68 12.66 13.66
CA LEU A 585 5.30 12.33 14.04
C LEU A 585 5.20 12.14 15.57
N PRO A 586 4.01 12.31 16.16
CA PRO A 586 2.80 12.91 15.57
C PRO A 586 2.95 14.43 15.37
N ARG A 587 2.59 14.93 14.18
CA ARG A 587 2.83 16.32 13.76
C ARG A 587 1.97 17.33 14.53
N GLU A 588 0.73 16.95 14.81
CA GLU A 588 -0.27 17.82 15.44
C GLU A 588 0.07 18.18 16.90
N LYS A 589 0.98 17.43 17.52
CA LYS A 589 1.42 17.67 18.90
C LYS A 589 2.68 18.52 18.99
N ILE A 590 3.41 18.74 17.89
CA ILE A 590 4.71 19.41 17.88
C ILE A 590 4.63 20.81 18.49
N ASP A 591 3.67 21.61 18.03
CA ASP A 591 3.58 23.03 18.36
C ASP A 591 3.33 23.30 19.85
N ALA A 592 2.62 22.39 20.53
CA ALA A 592 2.31 22.53 21.95
C ALA A 592 3.58 22.58 22.82
N TYR A 593 4.67 21.94 22.37
CA TYR A 593 5.94 21.86 23.08
C TYR A 593 6.94 22.95 22.69
N TYR A 594 6.61 23.86 21.76
CA TYR A 594 7.54 24.90 21.34
C TYR A 594 7.71 25.96 22.45
N PRO A 595 8.92 26.17 23.00
CA PRO A 595 9.13 27.06 24.15
C PRO A 595 9.21 28.55 23.75
N GLY A 596 9.29 28.84 22.44
CA GLY A 596 9.40 30.18 21.87
C GLY A 596 10.80 30.47 21.30
N ASP A 597 10.86 31.34 20.29
CA ASP A 597 12.08 31.65 19.53
C ASP A 597 13.25 32.13 20.39
N GLU A 598 12.98 32.82 21.51
CA GLU A 598 14.01 33.33 22.43
C GLU A 598 14.84 32.20 23.06
N TYR A 599 14.21 31.04 23.31
CA TYR A 599 14.79 29.93 24.07
C TYR A 599 15.35 28.82 23.17
N VAL A 600 15.31 29.00 21.85
CA VAL A 600 15.74 28.00 20.87
C VAL A 600 16.80 28.60 19.95
N ASP A 601 18.01 28.02 20.01
CA ASP A 601 19.07 28.39 19.08
C ASP A 601 18.88 27.69 17.73
N TRP A 602 18.54 26.39 17.76
CA TRP A 602 18.33 25.54 16.59
C TRP A 602 17.08 24.68 16.72
N VAL A 603 16.41 24.43 15.60
CA VAL A 603 15.31 23.46 15.53
C VAL A 603 15.82 22.13 14.98
N GLY A 604 15.77 21.10 15.82
CA GLY A 604 16.07 19.74 15.44
C GLY A 604 14.85 18.99 14.92
N LEU A 605 15.10 17.83 14.33
CA LEU A 605 14.08 16.85 13.99
C LEU A 605 14.67 15.45 14.09
N SER A 606 14.00 14.54 14.80
CA SER A 606 14.21 13.10 14.59
C SER A 606 13.38 12.66 13.39
N LEU A 607 14.02 12.13 12.35
CA LEU A 607 13.37 11.74 11.10
C LEU A 607 13.90 10.41 10.59
N TYR A 608 13.08 9.37 10.76
CA TYR A 608 13.41 8.02 10.33
C TYR A 608 12.58 7.59 9.13
N ARG A 609 13.19 6.76 8.28
CA ARG A 609 12.46 5.98 7.27
C ARG A 609 12.66 4.50 7.56
N PHE A 610 11.58 3.75 7.55
CA PHE A 610 11.57 2.31 7.73
C PHE A 610 10.62 1.69 6.70
N PRO A 611 10.92 0.48 6.21
CA PRO A 611 10.16 -0.15 5.13
C PRO A 611 8.82 -0.73 5.61
N ILE A 612 8.70 -1.07 6.90
CA ILE A 612 7.49 -1.61 7.51
C ILE A 612 6.91 -0.63 8.54
N GLU A 613 5.72 -0.10 8.28
CA GLU A 613 4.99 0.78 9.21
C GLU A 613 3.66 0.14 9.61
N ALA A 614 3.38 0.02 10.91
CA ALA A 614 2.15 -0.58 11.44
C ALA A 614 1.83 -2.00 10.88
N GLY A 615 2.87 -2.79 10.60
CA GLY A 615 2.75 -4.15 10.06
C GLY A 615 2.59 -4.23 8.54
N GLU A 616 2.55 -3.10 7.84
CA GLU A 616 2.44 -3.03 6.38
C GLU A 616 3.74 -2.53 5.76
N GLU A 617 4.08 -3.06 4.58
CA GLU A 617 5.20 -2.52 3.80
C GLU A 617 4.80 -1.18 3.16
N LYS A 618 5.54 -0.10 3.48
CA LYS A 618 5.30 1.26 2.98
C LYS A 618 6.57 1.88 2.40
N LEU A 619 6.84 1.55 1.15
CA LEU A 619 8.06 2.00 0.47
C LEU A 619 7.93 3.40 -0.18
N ALA A 620 6.71 3.89 -0.34
CA ALA A 620 6.39 5.06 -1.16
C ALA A 620 6.80 6.41 -0.55
N ALA A 621 6.87 6.53 0.77
CA ALA A 621 7.08 7.83 1.39
C ALA A 621 8.57 8.24 1.38
N THR A 622 8.83 9.52 1.11
CA THR A 622 10.16 10.14 1.09
C THR A 622 10.37 11.00 2.34
N PRO A 623 11.61 11.26 2.77
CA PRO A 623 11.86 12.08 3.95
C PRO A 623 11.42 13.55 3.77
N MET A 624 11.46 14.06 2.54
CA MET A 624 11.03 15.44 2.21
C MET A 624 9.58 15.69 2.62
N ASN A 625 8.70 14.69 2.48
CA ASN A 625 7.27 14.82 2.76
C ASN A 625 6.99 14.96 4.26
N PHE A 626 7.81 14.32 5.10
CA PHE A 626 7.71 14.45 6.54
C PHE A 626 8.35 15.74 7.06
N LEU A 627 9.42 16.19 6.40
CA LEU A 627 10.12 17.41 6.78
C LEU A 627 9.36 18.68 6.39
N ARG A 628 8.77 18.74 5.19
CA ARG A 628 8.23 19.98 4.58
C ARG A 628 7.31 20.78 5.50
N PRO A 629 6.28 20.21 6.16
CA PRO A 629 5.38 21.00 7.00
C PRO A 629 6.08 21.62 8.23
N ILE A 630 7.05 20.91 8.79
CA ILE A 630 7.83 21.35 9.95
C ILE A 630 8.83 22.42 9.50
N TYR A 631 9.51 22.19 8.37
CA TYR A 631 10.43 23.15 7.78
C TYR A 631 9.75 24.49 7.49
N GLU A 632 8.60 24.49 6.80
CA GLU A 632 7.89 25.72 6.45
C GLU A 632 7.55 26.59 7.67
N LYS A 633 7.28 25.95 8.81
CA LYS A 633 6.95 26.64 10.06
C LYS A 633 8.17 27.16 10.83
N TYR A 634 9.28 26.43 10.79
CA TYR A 634 10.43 26.67 11.67
C TYR A 634 11.71 27.14 10.94
N LYS A 635 11.67 27.31 9.60
CA LYS A 635 12.81 27.75 8.77
C LYS A 635 13.33 29.17 9.04
N HIS A 636 12.74 29.91 9.97
CA HIS A 636 13.32 31.15 10.49
C HIS A 636 14.47 30.91 11.48
N LYS A 637 14.69 29.66 11.91
CA LYS A 637 15.82 29.21 12.71
C LYS A 637 16.71 28.25 11.90
N PRO A 638 18.02 28.14 12.15
CA PRO A 638 18.81 27.03 11.63
C PRO A 638 18.23 25.71 12.10
N MET A 639 18.12 24.77 11.16
CA MET A 639 17.52 23.47 11.40
C MET A 639 18.53 22.35 11.24
N MET A 640 18.27 21.22 11.89
CA MET A 640 19.05 19.99 11.69
C MET A 640 18.16 18.76 11.71
N LEU A 641 18.56 17.72 10.97
CA LEU A 641 18.14 16.37 11.30
C LEU A 641 19.00 15.93 12.47
N SER A 642 18.50 16.18 13.68
CA SER A 642 19.18 15.85 14.93
C SER A 642 19.47 14.36 15.01
N GLU A 643 18.62 13.56 14.39
CA GLU A 643 18.80 12.13 14.27
C GLU A 643 17.99 11.66 13.07
N MET A 644 18.62 10.91 12.18
CA MET A 644 17.94 10.30 11.06
C MET A 644 18.54 8.95 10.76
N GLY A 645 17.71 8.03 10.27
CA GLY A 645 18.14 6.69 9.92
C GLY A 645 17.24 6.10 8.84
N VAL A 646 17.83 5.24 8.02
CA VAL A 646 17.12 4.47 7.00
C VAL A 646 17.22 3.00 7.38
N GLY A 647 16.08 2.36 7.68
CA GLY A 647 16.05 0.94 8.02
C GLY A 647 16.58 0.12 6.84
N ILE A 648 17.70 -0.57 7.03
CA ILE A 648 18.28 -1.45 6.02
C ILE A 648 17.66 -2.84 6.12
N LYS A 649 17.43 -3.30 7.33
CA LYS A 649 16.68 -4.51 7.64
C LYS A 649 15.54 -4.19 8.61
N SER A 650 14.38 -4.79 8.37
CA SER A 650 13.30 -4.83 9.35
C SER A 650 13.31 -6.18 10.07
N TYR A 651 13.35 -6.17 11.40
CA TYR A 651 13.23 -7.38 12.20
C TYR A 651 11.79 -7.88 12.29
N SER A 652 10.79 -7.02 12.02
CA SER A 652 9.38 -7.39 12.10
C SER A 652 8.99 -8.47 11.08
N ASN A 653 9.60 -8.44 9.90
CA ASN A 653 9.42 -9.46 8.86
C ASN A 653 10.73 -10.14 8.45
N ASN A 654 11.83 -9.82 9.13
CA ASN A 654 13.18 -10.34 8.89
C ASN A 654 13.68 -10.16 7.43
N GLN A 655 13.27 -9.08 6.76
CA GLN A 655 13.68 -8.75 5.38
C GLN A 655 14.67 -7.60 5.32
N THR A 656 15.54 -7.63 4.31
CA THR A 656 16.54 -6.58 4.00
C THR A 656 16.14 -5.83 2.73
N TYR A 657 16.25 -4.50 2.74
CA TYR A 657 15.69 -3.59 1.73
C TYR A 657 16.77 -2.74 1.03
N ILE A 658 17.89 -3.35 0.61
CA ILE A 658 19.09 -2.65 0.10
C ILE A 658 18.78 -1.54 -0.92
N ASN A 659 18.04 -1.83 -2.00
CA ASN A 659 17.76 -0.84 -3.05
C ASN A 659 16.91 0.32 -2.55
N TRP A 660 15.88 0.02 -1.77
CA TRP A 660 15.05 1.03 -1.15
C TRP A 660 15.86 1.90 -0.19
N SER A 661 16.71 1.29 0.65
CA SER A 661 17.55 2.02 1.60
C SER A 661 18.53 2.94 0.88
N LYS A 662 19.16 2.48 -0.20
CA LYS A 662 20.03 3.33 -1.05
C LYS A 662 19.27 4.53 -1.62
N GLN A 663 18.06 4.30 -2.14
CA GLN A 663 17.22 5.38 -2.67
C GLN A 663 16.83 6.39 -1.58
N GLN A 664 16.46 5.93 -0.38
CA GLN A 664 16.16 6.82 0.75
C GLN A 664 17.39 7.62 1.19
N MET A 665 18.57 7.01 1.21
CA MET A 665 19.83 7.70 1.50
C MET A 665 20.11 8.81 0.49
N GLU A 666 19.88 8.56 -0.79
CA GLU A 666 20.02 9.59 -1.83
C GLU A 666 19.05 10.76 -1.63
N TYR A 667 17.79 10.50 -1.23
CA TYR A 667 16.87 11.57 -0.87
C TYR A 667 17.41 12.42 0.28
N PHE A 668 17.90 11.80 1.36
CA PHE A 668 18.44 12.52 2.51
C PHE A 668 19.70 13.33 2.20
N TYR A 669 20.62 12.80 1.39
CA TYR A 669 21.95 13.42 1.20
C TYR A 669 22.09 14.23 -0.09
N ARG A 670 21.28 13.98 -1.14
CA ARG A 670 21.31 14.78 -2.38
C ARG A 670 20.19 15.79 -2.44
N ALA A 671 18.94 15.34 -2.30
CA ALA A 671 17.77 16.16 -2.58
C ALA A 671 17.38 17.07 -1.40
N LEU A 672 17.22 16.48 -0.22
CA LEU A 672 16.71 17.15 0.97
C LEU A 672 17.47 18.44 1.34
N PRO A 673 18.81 18.48 1.45
CA PRO A 673 19.50 19.71 1.86
C PRO A 673 19.44 20.83 0.80
N ARG A 674 19.09 20.48 -0.45
CA ARG A 674 18.90 21.44 -1.55
C ARG A 674 17.48 21.98 -1.60
N GLU A 675 16.50 21.14 -1.28
CA GLU A 675 15.11 21.54 -1.16
C GLU A 675 14.86 22.35 0.12
N PHE A 676 15.55 22.01 1.20
CA PHE A 676 15.41 22.61 2.52
C PHE A 676 16.72 23.27 2.96
N PRO A 677 17.14 24.39 2.35
CA PRO A 677 18.46 24.99 2.58
C PRO A 677 18.69 25.49 4.02
N GLN A 678 17.65 25.59 4.86
CA GLN A 678 17.80 25.87 6.29
C GLN A 678 18.14 24.62 7.13
N ILE A 679 18.20 23.43 6.51
CA ILE A 679 18.84 22.26 7.11
C ILE A 679 20.36 22.47 7.02
N LYS A 680 21.00 22.56 8.17
CA LYS A 680 22.41 22.91 8.37
C LYS A 680 23.22 21.82 9.03
N ALA A 681 22.58 20.75 9.49
CA ALA A 681 23.25 19.53 9.92
C ALA A 681 22.36 18.30 9.66
N ILE A 682 23.00 17.16 9.38
CA ILE A 682 22.36 15.84 9.27
C ILE A 682 23.17 14.86 10.11
N ASN A 683 22.52 14.22 11.08
CA ASN A 683 23.14 13.23 11.96
C ASN A 683 22.57 11.83 11.70
N TYR A 684 23.35 10.97 11.04
CA TYR A 684 22.94 9.58 10.78
C TYR A 684 23.01 8.72 12.04
N PHE A 685 21.95 7.97 12.34
CA PHE A 685 21.89 7.05 13.46
C PHE A 685 22.47 5.69 13.08
N ASN A 686 23.79 5.54 13.21
CA ASN A 686 24.50 4.33 12.79
C ASN A 686 24.51 3.29 13.91
N TYR A 687 23.39 2.58 14.09
CA TYR A 687 23.19 1.61 15.16
C TYR A 687 22.18 0.53 14.77
N ASP A 688 22.44 -0.72 15.15
CA ASP A 688 21.48 -1.80 15.01
C ASP A 688 20.51 -1.79 16.20
N LYS A 689 19.26 -1.41 15.94
CA LYS A 689 18.21 -1.46 16.95
C LYS A 689 17.52 -2.82 16.87
N GLU A 690 18.22 -3.84 17.36
CA GLU A 690 17.77 -5.23 17.35
C GLU A 690 16.31 -5.36 17.82
N GLY A 691 15.50 -6.11 17.05
CA GLY A 691 14.07 -6.27 17.31
C GLY A 691 13.17 -5.22 16.66
N GLU A 692 13.73 -4.11 16.18
CA GLU A 692 13.01 -3.10 15.38
C GLU A 692 13.57 -3.04 13.96
N ASN A 693 14.59 -2.23 13.72
CA ASN A 693 15.26 -2.08 12.42
C ASN A 693 16.78 -1.94 12.61
N ASP A 694 17.53 -2.49 11.67
CA ASP A 694 18.97 -2.26 11.60
C ASP A 694 19.24 -1.01 10.74
N TYR A 695 19.83 0.02 11.35
CA TYR A 695 20.28 1.24 10.67
C TYR A 695 21.79 1.24 10.43
N SER A 696 22.52 0.27 10.99
CA SER A 696 23.98 0.21 10.95
C SER A 696 24.50 -0.17 9.57
N PHE A 697 25.72 0.24 9.23
CA PHE A 697 26.34 -0.18 7.98
C PHE A 697 27.11 -1.51 8.07
N ASP A 698 27.08 -2.19 9.21
CA ASP A 698 27.97 -3.31 9.57
C ASP A 698 27.98 -4.44 8.53
N TYR A 699 26.80 -4.86 8.11
CA TYR A 699 26.60 -6.04 7.25
C TYR A 699 26.20 -5.66 5.82
N TYR A 700 26.17 -4.38 5.48
CA TYR A 700 25.52 -3.86 4.28
C TYR A 700 26.46 -2.98 3.45
N ASN A 701 27.53 -3.60 2.92
CA ASN A 701 28.56 -2.91 2.14
C ASN A 701 27.99 -2.05 0.99
N GLU A 702 26.94 -2.50 0.30
CA GLU A 702 26.32 -1.72 -0.78
C GLU A 702 25.70 -0.39 -0.30
N VAL A 703 25.07 -0.42 0.88
CA VAL A 703 24.48 0.79 1.49
C VAL A 703 25.61 1.65 2.06
N LYS A 704 26.62 1.04 2.69
CA LYS A 704 27.82 1.72 3.19
C LYS A 704 28.56 2.46 2.08
N ASP A 705 28.78 1.82 0.93
CA ASP A 705 29.45 2.42 -0.22
C ASP A 705 28.61 3.56 -0.82
N THR A 706 27.29 3.40 -0.84
CA THR A 706 26.38 4.48 -1.25
C THR A 706 26.51 5.68 -0.32
N TYR A 707 26.49 5.47 1.01
CA TYR A 707 26.73 6.53 1.98
C TYR A 707 28.08 7.21 1.78
N LYS A 708 29.16 6.43 1.63
CA LYS A 708 30.52 6.92 1.38
C LYS A 708 30.59 7.82 0.15
N GLN A 709 29.91 7.45 -0.93
CA GLN A 709 29.84 8.28 -2.14
C GLN A 709 29.05 9.57 -1.91
N LEU A 710 27.92 9.49 -1.22
CA LEU A 710 27.03 10.63 -0.96
C LEU A 710 27.69 11.73 -0.12
N ILE A 711 28.43 11.35 0.92
CA ILE A 711 29.05 12.32 1.82
C ILE A 711 30.23 13.08 1.19
N GLN A 712 30.78 12.61 0.05
CA GLN A 712 31.85 13.33 -0.65
C GLN A 712 31.38 14.63 -1.30
N ASP A 713 30.07 14.86 -1.42
CA ASP A 713 29.53 16.13 -1.91
C ASP A 713 30.13 17.30 -1.10
N PRO A 714 30.71 18.33 -1.77
CA PRO A 714 31.25 19.51 -1.10
C PRO A 714 30.24 20.27 -0.23
N LEU A 715 28.95 20.03 -0.42
CA LEU A 715 27.90 20.51 0.48
C LEU A 715 28.12 20.05 1.93
N PHE A 716 28.67 18.86 2.14
CA PHE A 716 28.87 18.29 3.47
C PHE A 716 30.20 18.76 4.07
N LEU A 717 30.11 19.42 5.22
CA LEU A 717 31.24 19.99 5.93
C LEU A 717 31.83 18.99 6.94
N SER A 718 33.15 18.97 7.04
CA SER A 718 33.92 18.16 8.01
C SER A 718 34.39 18.96 9.23
N ASN A 719 34.10 20.27 9.29
CA ASN A 719 34.48 21.15 10.40
C ASN A 719 33.36 22.13 10.72
N ILE A 720 33.20 22.49 12.00
CA ILE A 720 32.30 23.56 12.43
C ILE A 720 32.89 24.92 12.08
N GLN A 721 32.07 25.80 11.54
CA GLN A 721 32.47 27.17 11.22
C GLN A 721 32.16 28.09 12.38
N THR A 722 33.17 28.82 12.84
CA THR A 722 33.05 29.68 14.02
C THR A 722 32.92 31.16 13.71
N ASN A 723 33.42 31.69 12.57
CA ASN A 723 33.33 33.11 12.19
C ASN A 723 33.69 33.39 10.69
N ASP A 724 33.12 32.66 9.73
CA ASP A 724 33.33 33.00 8.31
C ASP A 724 32.29 34.02 7.83
N THR A 725 32.70 35.09 7.13
CA THR A 725 31.82 36.13 6.54
C THR A 725 31.56 35.91 5.05
N SER A 726 31.92 34.73 4.51
CA SER A 726 31.75 34.39 3.10
C SER A 726 30.28 34.17 2.68
N MET A 727 30.02 34.30 1.37
CA MET A 727 28.67 34.18 0.76
C MET A 727 27.98 32.85 1.08
N LYS A 728 26.64 32.88 1.18
CA LYS A 728 25.82 31.67 1.39
C LYS A 728 25.59 30.96 0.07
N ARG A 729 26.00 29.69 -0.03
CA ARG A 729 25.51 28.78 -1.07
C ARG A 729 24.06 28.44 -0.73
N SER A 730 23.15 28.86 -1.59
CA SER A 730 21.73 28.53 -1.50
C SER A 730 21.35 27.70 -2.71
N SER A 731 20.64 26.62 -2.47
CA SER A 731 19.92 25.93 -3.53
C SER A 731 18.55 26.58 -3.66
N SER A 732 18.06 26.71 -4.89
CA SER A 732 16.74 27.26 -5.16
C SER A 732 16.08 26.51 -6.31
N PRO A 733 14.75 26.40 -6.32
CA PRO A 733 14.04 25.85 -7.47
C PRO A 733 14.42 26.62 -8.73
N VAL A 734 14.68 25.89 -9.81
CA VAL A 734 15.09 26.49 -11.10
C VAL A 734 14.05 27.49 -11.62
N SER A 735 12.77 27.28 -11.31
CA SER A 735 11.67 28.18 -11.67
C SER A 735 11.74 29.55 -11.00
N ASP A 736 12.48 29.68 -9.90
CA ASP A 736 12.37 30.81 -8.99
C ASP A 736 13.55 31.78 -9.11
N VAL A 737 14.61 31.39 -9.83
CA VAL A 737 15.84 32.18 -9.91
C VAL A 737 16.25 32.43 -11.36
N ALA A 738 16.60 33.68 -11.66
CA ALA A 738 17.22 34.04 -12.92
C ALA A 738 18.67 33.53 -12.94
N VAL A 739 18.90 32.40 -13.61
CA VAL A 739 20.22 31.76 -13.72
C VAL A 739 20.76 31.77 -15.13
N LYS A 740 19.94 32.18 -16.12
CA LYS A 740 20.39 32.32 -17.50
C LYS A 740 21.47 33.40 -17.60
N GLY A 741 22.50 33.15 -18.41
CA GLY A 741 23.58 34.14 -18.60
C GLY A 741 24.67 34.12 -17.53
N THR A 742 24.63 33.16 -16.60
CA THR A 742 25.51 33.18 -15.42
C THR A 742 26.71 32.22 -15.51
N GLY A 743 26.87 31.52 -16.65
CA GLY A 743 27.94 30.53 -16.88
C GLY A 743 27.63 29.15 -16.30
N GLU A 744 28.68 28.39 -15.96
CA GLU A 744 28.54 27.05 -15.38
C GLU A 744 27.87 27.08 -14.01
N ARG A 745 26.85 26.22 -13.85
CA ARG A 745 26.10 26.04 -12.61
C ARG A 745 25.91 24.56 -12.31
N GLN A 746 25.79 24.25 -11.02
CA GLN A 746 25.44 22.91 -10.55
C GLN A 746 23.92 22.82 -10.40
N PHE A 747 23.34 21.82 -11.05
CA PHE A 747 21.92 21.50 -11.01
C PHE A 747 21.73 20.16 -10.30
N THR A 748 20.64 20.05 -9.55
CA THR A 748 20.23 18.79 -8.93
C THR A 748 18.78 18.51 -9.25
N VAL A 749 18.51 17.31 -9.74
CA VAL A 749 17.16 16.78 -9.94
C VAL A 749 16.88 15.77 -8.84
N SER A 750 15.67 15.83 -8.31
CA SER A 750 15.09 14.84 -7.43
C SER A 750 13.74 14.40 -7.98
N SER A 751 13.50 13.11 -7.98
CA SER A 751 12.27 12.53 -8.50
C SER A 751 11.72 11.47 -7.57
N LYS A 752 10.40 11.34 -7.56
CA LYS A 752 9.65 10.32 -6.82
C LYS A 752 8.57 9.76 -7.75
N LEU A 753 8.40 8.44 -7.76
CA LEU A 753 7.29 7.77 -8.43
C LEU A 753 6.21 7.33 -7.41
N PRO A 754 4.96 7.12 -7.87
CA PRO A 754 3.86 6.67 -7.02
C PRO A 754 4.16 5.32 -6.37
N LEU A 755 3.56 5.08 -5.20
CA LEU A 755 3.58 3.80 -4.48
C LEU A 755 4.97 3.23 -4.18
N GLY A 756 6.04 4.02 -4.35
CA GLY A 756 7.40 3.57 -4.13
C GLY A 756 7.96 2.73 -5.27
N LEU A 757 7.38 2.86 -6.47
CA LEU A 757 7.96 2.31 -7.70
C LEU A 757 9.44 2.73 -7.80
N SER A 758 10.31 1.76 -8.14
CA SER A 758 11.73 2.02 -8.32
C SER A 758 11.96 3.04 -9.41
N ILE A 759 12.99 3.86 -9.27
CA ILE A 759 13.44 4.73 -10.35
C ILE A 759 14.72 4.12 -10.89
N ASP A 760 14.62 3.51 -12.07
CA ASP A 760 15.75 2.81 -12.66
C ASP A 760 16.61 3.79 -13.47
N GLN A 761 16.03 4.87 -13.98
CA GLN A 761 16.77 5.90 -14.69
C GLN A 761 16.10 7.29 -14.61
N ILE A 762 16.91 8.33 -14.42
CA ILE A 762 16.57 9.72 -14.72
C ILE A 762 17.42 10.17 -15.89
N LYS A 763 16.79 10.76 -16.91
CA LYS A 763 17.47 11.45 -18.00
C LYS A 763 17.18 12.93 -17.94
N VAL A 764 18.22 13.73 -18.08
CA VAL A 764 18.11 15.19 -18.21
C VAL A 764 18.56 15.58 -19.61
N LEU A 765 17.67 16.27 -20.32
CA LEU A 765 17.90 16.77 -21.66
C LEU A 765 17.94 18.30 -21.64
N ALA A 766 18.99 18.92 -22.15
CA ALA A 766 19.03 20.35 -22.42
C ALA A 766 18.64 20.58 -23.88
N ASP A 767 17.54 21.31 -24.11
CA ASP A 767 16.99 21.60 -25.44
C ASP A 767 16.89 20.35 -26.35
N GLY A 768 16.49 19.22 -25.75
CA GLY A 768 16.29 17.94 -26.42
C GLY A 768 17.53 17.04 -26.54
N LYS A 769 18.71 17.50 -26.10
CA LYS A 769 19.94 16.68 -26.07
C LYS A 769 20.22 16.18 -24.66
N GLU A 770 20.46 14.89 -24.49
CA GLU A 770 20.86 14.32 -23.20
C GLU A 770 22.17 14.95 -22.70
N VAL A 771 22.14 15.45 -21.47
CA VAL A 771 23.30 16.09 -20.79
C VAL A 771 23.68 15.37 -19.50
N ALA A 772 22.75 14.62 -18.90
CA ALA A 772 23.02 13.86 -17.70
C ALA A 772 22.05 12.67 -17.59
N THR A 773 22.55 11.55 -17.06
CA THR A 773 21.74 10.36 -16.74
C THR A 773 22.19 9.77 -15.41
N SER A 774 21.26 9.19 -14.65
CA SER A 774 21.53 8.53 -13.37
C SER A 774 20.62 7.32 -13.23
N ASN A 775 21.10 6.25 -12.61
CA ASN A 775 20.31 5.04 -12.32
C ASN A 775 19.69 5.12 -10.92
N SER A 776 19.19 6.30 -10.57
CA SER A 776 18.74 6.66 -9.23
C SER A 776 17.63 7.70 -9.34
N GLY A 777 16.82 7.82 -8.27
CA GLY A 777 15.82 8.88 -8.10
C GLY A 777 16.39 10.29 -7.98
N THR A 778 17.71 10.47 -8.01
CA THR A 778 18.37 11.78 -7.94
C THR A 778 19.58 11.86 -8.88
N ILE A 779 19.90 13.07 -9.33
CA ILE A 779 21.12 13.34 -10.09
C ILE A 779 21.61 14.77 -9.85
N THR A 780 22.92 14.94 -9.71
CA THR A 780 23.57 16.25 -9.71
C THR A 780 24.51 16.33 -10.92
N PHE A 781 24.47 17.43 -11.66
CA PHE A 781 25.32 17.65 -12.83
C PHE A 781 25.66 19.14 -12.98
N THR A 782 26.74 19.44 -13.69
CA THR A 782 27.14 20.82 -14.01
C THR A 782 26.79 21.11 -15.46
N TYR A 783 26.25 22.30 -15.73
CA TYR A 783 25.91 22.74 -17.07
C TYR A 783 26.06 24.26 -17.22
N ASP A 784 26.43 24.74 -18.42
CA ASP A 784 26.51 26.17 -18.72
C ASP A 784 25.11 26.74 -18.97
N ALA A 785 24.62 27.53 -18.02
CA ALA A 785 23.30 28.17 -18.07
C ALA A 785 23.17 29.23 -19.19
N ASN A 786 24.25 29.56 -19.90
CA ASN A 786 24.21 30.40 -21.10
C ASN A 786 23.60 29.68 -22.32
N ASN A 787 23.71 28.35 -22.37
CA ASN A 787 23.50 27.56 -23.59
C ASN A 787 22.24 26.70 -23.56
N VAL A 788 21.30 26.96 -22.64
CA VAL A 788 20.06 26.20 -22.54
C VAL A 788 18.86 27.11 -22.38
N GLN A 789 17.79 26.82 -23.10
CA GLN A 789 16.49 27.45 -22.89
C GLN A 789 15.65 26.62 -21.91
N ASN A 790 15.56 25.31 -22.12
CA ASN A 790 14.76 24.42 -21.32
C ASN A 790 15.51 23.12 -20.99
N PHE A 791 15.36 22.67 -19.74
CA PHE A 791 15.64 21.29 -19.37
C PHE A 791 14.36 20.45 -19.45
N THR A 792 14.47 19.25 -20.00
CA THR A 792 13.45 18.21 -19.89
C THR A 792 14.01 17.11 -19.01
N VAL A 793 13.29 16.75 -17.96
CA VAL A 793 13.62 15.61 -17.09
C VAL A 793 12.65 14.49 -17.39
N GLN A 794 13.18 13.34 -17.76
CA GLN A 794 12.43 12.10 -17.91
C GLN A 794 12.77 11.17 -16.75
N VAL A 795 11.74 10.67 -16.07
CA VAL A 795 11.86 9.68 -14.98
C VAL A 795 11.35 8.36 -15.51
N LEU A 796 12.20 7.33 -15.48
CA LEU A 796 11.92 6.04 -16.05
C LEU A 796 11.84 4.95 -14.98
N HIS A 797 10.91 4.03 -15.22
CA HIS A 797 10.76 2.77 -14.51
C HIS A 797 10.54 1.67 -15.54
N ASP A 798 11.28 0.56 -15.47
CA ASP A 798 11.27 -0.54 -16.43
C ASP A 798 11.49 -0.08 -17.89
N GLY A 799 12.31 0.97 -18.07
CA GLY A 799 12.60 1.55 -19.39
C GLY A 799 11.43 2.36 -20.00
N VAL A 800 10.40 2.68 -19.21
CA VAL A 800 9.27 3.53 -19.63
C VAL A 800 9.37 4.88 -18.99
N VAL A 801 9.17 5.94 -19.78
CA VAL A 801 9.03 7.30 -19.26
C VAL A 801 7.71 7.40 -18.48
N MET A 802 7.82 7.36 -17.16
CA MET A 802 6.68 7.51 -16.24
C MET A 802 6.27 8.96 -16.08
N LYS A 803 7.24 9.87 -16.15
CA LYS A 803 7.01 11.31 -16.10
C LYS A 803 8.02 12.03 -16.96
N GLU A 804 7.52 13.02 -17.69
CA GLU A 804 8.31 14.04 -18.34
C GLU A 804 7.94 15.41 -17.75
N SER A 805 8.96 16.16 -17.30
CA SER A 805 8.80 17.48 -16.71
C SER A 805 9.73 18.47 -17.40
N GLN A 806 9.21 19.63 -17.77
CA GLN A 806 9.98 20.71 -18.39
C GLN A 806 10.29 21.82 -17.38
N PHE A 807 11.52 22.32 -17.42
CA PHE A 807 12.03 23.40 -16.58
C PHE A 807 12.67 24.46 -17.47
N SER A 808 12.01 25.61 -17.59
CA SER A 808 12.56 26.77 -18.29
C SER A 808 13.49 27.56 -17.36
N LEU A 809 14.69 27.90 -17.84
CA LEU A 809 15.55 28.85 -17.12
C LEU A 809 15.02 30.28 -17.31
N LYS A 810 14.81 30.99 -16.21
CA LYS A 810 14.49 32.42 -16.23
C LYS A 810 15.72 33.28 -16.49
#